data_AF-A0A1H1F932-F1
#
_entry.id   AF-A0A1H1F932-F1
#
_cell.length_a   1.000
_cell.length_b   1.000
_cell.length_c   1.000
_cell.angle_alpha   90.00
_cell.angle_beta   90.00
_cell.angle_gamma   90.00
#
_symmetry.space_group_name_H-M   'P 1'
#
loop_
_entity.id
_entity.type
_entity.pdbx_description
1 polymer ?
#
loop_
_entity_poly.entity_id
_entity_poly.type
_entity_poly.pdbx_seq_one_letter_code
_entity_poly.pdbx_strand_id
1 'polypeptide(L)'
;MKPANQDPQNSHRRRPSRVIVTTLATLALVLGGAGSAQASGVVAPQATAPRTVTVTLSPSDTATVSSRTPKTVLRTQALSATSTQDRSYARFALPANVDTTKPVTASLAVTVRHTTATAAGVDVFAERGSWSSSTLTYANRPSEAGDRISRSVPTAKTGSRLTVSLGDVAQVSSKGQLSLRLSYRQKHVSTTFYRTGDKAPSLKVTYTPKPAATPTPTPTKPPSSPSPTAQPAPPATVDTSRKVFAHYFPPYPVSIDNKPADSDYYTRNYLSPDGENGKHAQYGGLLRDRPTAVSPSSSSTWKLDNLRREVSQAKSAGIDGFTVNIMSVSGSNWDATKNLFTAAERQGGFSVVPMIDASASVRNTDPATIADRLAELYRSSAAFRVGDRMLLSSFAAEKQSVDWWSRIIDRLQRVHGVPISFQAVFLNASDANMSAFRNIAAGYGNWGVRTAWHTANGPDYAARAAALGKTWIAPVSVQDYRPRAGVFAESGNTDNLRASWQRAIDSSAQYVQLVTWNDYSESTQFAPSADHGDTFLDISRPYVDWFHSGTQPRVTQDQAFLVHRTQFAAAKPTLAHLLATPTLGGTSGSPTDEVEAVVYLTSPAVVTVTVGGTSTRFDAPAGRSVYTVPLRAGAVSATVERSGKKVVSLTSPYRVTDKPQVQDLSYYGVSSLG
;
A
#
# COMPACT_ATOMS: atom_id res chain seq x y z
N MET A 1 57.59 -37.45 17.26
CA MET A 1 57.18 -38.77 17.80
C MET A 1 55.88 -39.20 17.12
N LYS A 2 55.63 -40.51 17.02
CA LYS A 2 54.38 -41.17 16.56
C LYS A 2 53.87 -42.05 17.75
N PRO A 3 52.71 -42.74 17.73
CA PRO A 3 51.87 -43.21 16.60
C PRO A 3 50.36 -42.84 16.74
N ALA A 4 49.41 -43.28 15.90
CA ALA A 4 49.38 -43.55 14.44
C ALA A 4 47.92 -43.82 13.99
N ASN A 5 47.65 -43.83 12.68
CA ASN A 5 46.48 -44.52 12.12
C ASN A 5 46.54 -46.02 12.43
N GLN A 6 45.39 -46.69 12.57
CA GLN A 6 45.14 -47.93 11.82
C GLN A 6 43.66 -48.01 11.38
N ASP A 7 43.49 -48.59 10.20
CA ASP A 7 42.23 -49.00 9.55
C ASP A 7 42.44 -50.46 9.11
N PRO A 8 41.43 -51.34 9.20
CA PRO A 8 41.49 -52.59 8.45
C PRO A 8 40.25 -52.86 7.59
N GLN A 9 40.56 -53.04 6.30
CA GLN A 9 39.89 -53.92 5.32
C GLN A 9 39.45 -55.28 5.94
N ASN A 10 38.56 -56.10 5.36
CA ASN A 10 38.07 -56.29 3.98
C ASN A 10 36.65 -56.96 4.10
N SER A 11 35.96 -57.69 3.19
CA SER A 11 36.14 -58.16 1.80
C SER A 11 34.78 -58.65 1.21
N HIS A 12 34.78 -59.09 -0.06
CA HIS A 12 33.72 -59.84 -0.78
C HIS A 12 32.50 -59.02 -1.26
N ARG A 13 32.38 -58.72 -2.57
CA ARG A 13 31.90 -59.60 -3.68
C ARG A 13 30.45 -60.08 -3.43
N ARG A 14 29.44 -59.80 -4.29
CA ARG A 14 29.44 -59.83 -5.78
C ARG A 14 28.52 -58.77 -6.44
N ARG A 15 28.79 -58.52 -7.72
CA ARG A 15 27.95 -57.86 -8.76
C ARG A 15 27.11 -58.93 -9.51
N PRO A 16 26.28 -58.58 -10.53
CA PRO A 16 25.28 -57.51 -10.65
C PRO A 16 23.95 -58.03 -11.25
N SER A 17 22.99 -57.13 -11.55
CA SER A 17 22.11 -57.27 -12.72
C SER A 17 21.83 -55.91 -13.36
N ARG A 18 21.91 -55.83 -14.69
CA ARG A 18 21.45 -54.70 -15.50
C ARG A 18 20.19 -55.14 -16.26
N VAL A 19 19.25 -54.23 -16.47
CA VAL A 19 18.47 -54.20 -17.70
C VAL A 19 18.54 -52.78 -18.27
N ILE A 20 18.91 -52.68 -19.54
CA ILE A 20 18.81 -51.47 -20.36
C ILE A 20 17.84 -51.83 -21.48
N VAL A 21 16.89 -50.94 -21.77
CA VAL A 21 16.12 -51.02 -23.02
C VAL A 21 16.18 -49.65 -23.68
N THR A 22 16.87 -49.59 -24.82
CA THR A 22 16.92 -48.45 -25.72
C THR A 22 16.83 -48.99 -27.13
N THR A 23 15.86 -48.56 -27.93
CA THR A 23 15.77 -48.93 -29.35
C THR A 23 15.25 -47.73 -30.15
N LEU A 24 15.72 -47.61 -31.39
CA LEU A 24 15.48 -46.46 -32.26
C LEU A 24 14.12 -46.53 -32.97
N ALA A 25 13.71 -45.39 -33.52
CA ALA A 25 12.58 -45.28 -34.45
C ALA A 25 12.94 -45.78 -35.86
N THR A 26 11.91 -46.09 -36.65
CA THR A 26 12.01 -46.23 -38.11
C THR A 26 10.85 -45.47 -38.78
N LEU A 27 11.10 -44.93 -39.96
CA LEU A 27 10.19 -44.06 -40.71
C LEU A 27 9.50 -44.81 -41.87
N ALA A 28 8.23 -44.49 -42.17
CA ALA A 28 7.56 -44.91 -43.40
C ALA A 28 6.60 -43.81 -43.91
N LEU A 29 6.58 -43.60 -45.22
CA LEU A 29 5.73 -42.63 -45.93
C LEU A 29 4.41 -43.27 -46.40
N VAL A 30 3.33 -42.48 -46.41
CA VAL A 30 2.33 -42.45 -47.49
C VAL A 30 1.94 -40.99 -47.74
N LEU A 31 1.68 -40.60 -48.99
CA LEU A 31 1.27 -39.24 -49.39
C LEU A 31 -0.23 -39.15 -49.71
N GLY A 32 -0.75 -37.93 -49.72
CA GLY A 32 -1.82 -37.52 -50.64
C GLY A 32 -3.17 -37.17 -50.01
N GLY A 33 -3.64 -35.95 -50.26
CA GLY A 33 -4.97 -35.46 -49.87
C GLY A 33 -5.03 -33.94 -49.85
N ALA A 34 -5.56 -33.34 -50.92
CA ALA A 34 -5.66 -31.88 -51.08
C ALA A 34 -7.12 -31.42 -51.22
N GLY A 35 -7.40 -30.19 -50.77
CA GLY A 35 -8.74 -29.61 -50.75
C GLY A 35 -9.48 -29.84 -49.42
N SER A 36 -10.27 -28.91 -48.90
CA SER A 36 -10.58 -27.57 -49.39
C SER A 36 -10.84 -26.61 -48.23
N ALA A 37 -10.56 -25.32 -48.42
CA ALA A 37 -10.82 -24.29 -47.40
C ALA A 37 -12.28 -23.82 -47.48
N GLN A 38 -13.11 -24.20 -46.52
CA GLN A 38 -14.42 -23.59 -46.32
C GLN A 38 -14.32 -22.39 -45.39
N ALA A 39 -14.95 -21.28 -45.77
CA ALA A 39 -15.00 -20.07 -44.96
C ALA A 39 -16.03 -20.23 -43.84
N SER A 40 -15.57 -20.39 -42.59
CA SER A 40 -16.43 -20.36 -41.42
C SER A 40 -17.15 -19.00 -41.31
N GLY A 41 -18.48 -19.03 -41.39
CA GLY A 41 -19.30 -17.82 -41.33
C GLY A 41 -19.12 -17.03 -40.03
N VAL A 42 -19.27 -15.71 -40.11
CA VAL A 42 -19.15 -14.80 -38.96
C VAL A 42 -20.32 -15.01 -38.00
N VAL A 43 -20.10 -15.81 -36.96
CA VAL A 43 -20.98 -15.85 -35.80
C VAL A 43 -20.85 -14.52 -35.07
N ALA A 44 -21.95 -13.77 -34.97
CA ALA A 44 -21.97 -12.51 -34.23
C ALA A 44 -21.56 -12.73 -32.77
N PRO A 45 -20.74 -11.86 -32.16
CA PRO A 45 -20.22 -12.08 -30.82
C PRO A 45 -21.36 -12.05 -29.79
N GLN A 46 -21.72 -13.23 -29.25
CA GLN A 46 -22.58 -13.31 -28.07
C GLN A 46 -21.98 -12.48 -26.94
N ALA A 47 -22.79 -11.58 -26.37
CA ALA A 47 -22.36 -10.72 -25.28
C ALA A 47 -21.90 -11.58 -24.09
N THR A 48 -20.61 -11.54 -23.77
CA THR A 48 -20.01 -12.35 -22.72
C THR A 48 -20.63 -12.01 -21.37
N ALA A 49 -21.27 -13.00 -20.75
CA ALA A 49 -21.91 -12.82 -19.45
C ALA A 49 -20.90 -12.29 -18.42
N PRO A 50 -21.24 -11.24 -17.64
CA PRO A 50 -20.33 -10.70 -16.64
C PRO A 50 -19.96 -11.77 -15.60
N ARG A 51 -18.67 -11.84 -15.26
CA ARG A 51 -18.08 -12.86 -14.38
C ARG A 51 -18.02 -12.36 -12.94
N THR A 52 -17.96 -13.29 -11.98
CA THR A 52 -17.98 -12.98 -10.55
C THR A 52 -16.67 -12.35 -10.06
N VAL A 53 -16.77 -11.18 -9.44
CA VAL A 53 -15.69 -10.45 -8.75
C VAL A 53 -15.79 -10.71 -7.25
N THR A 54 -14.67 -10.74 -6.53
CA THR A 54 -14.64 -10.89 -5.06
C THR A 54 -14.00 -9.67 -4.40
N VAL A 55 -14.61 -9.18 -3.31
CA VAL A 55 -14.14 -8.03 -2.51
C VAL A 55 -14.22 -8.36 -1.02
N THR A 56 -13.45 -7.64 -0.19
CA THR A 56 -13.59 -7.67 1.27
C THR A 56 -14.03 -6.29 1.76
N LEU A 57 -15.10 -6.25 2.55
CA LEU A 57 -15.78 -5.02 2.99
C LEU A 57 -15.65 -4.85 4.50
N SER A 58 -15.38 -3.61 4.94
CA SER A 58 -15.49 -3.20 6.35
C SER A 58 -16.93 -2.75 6.66
N PRO A 59 -17.38 -2.85 7.92
CA PRO A 59 -18.72 -2.46 8.30
C PRO A 59 -18.84 -0.92 8.36
N SER A 60 -19.78 -0.38 7.58
CA SER A 60 -20.17 1.04 7.61
C SER A 60 -20.88 1.46 8.89
N ASP A 61 -21.42 0.51 9.67
CA ASP A 61 -21.85 0.74 11.06
C ASP A 61 -21.71 -0.56 11.89
N THR A 62 -21.40 -0.43 13.18
CA THR A 62 -21.40 -1.55 14.15
C THR A 62 -21.99 -1.15 15.50
N ALA A 63 -22.87 -1.98 16.05
CA ALA A 63 -23.53 -1.73 17.33
C ALA A 63 -23.62 -2.99 18.19
N THR A 64 -23.75 -2.81 19.50
CA THR A 64 -24.15 -3.87 20.43
C THR A 64 -25.21 -3.35 21.39
N VAL A 65 -26.07 -4.23 21.87
CA VAL A 65 -27.15 -3.91 22.82
C VAL A 65 -27.26 -5.03 23.84
N SER A 66 -27.73 -4.72 25.05
CA SER A 66 -27.98 -5.71 26.10
C SER A 66 -29.32 -5.47 26.79
N SER A 67 -30.05 -6.54 27.06
CA SER A 67 -31.28 -6.52 27.87
C SER A 67 -31.04 -5.99 29.29
N ARG A 68 -29.79 -6.02 29.76
CA ARG A 68 -29.34 -5.56 31.08
C ARG A 68 -29.27 -4.03 31.19
N THR A 69 -29.16 -3.32 30.07
CA THR A 69 -29.07 -1.84 30.00
C THR A 69 -30.01 -1.31 28.92
N PRO A 70 -31.34 -1.53 29.05
CA PRO A 70 -32.20 -1.61 27.89
C PRO A 70 -32.42 -0.28 27.14
N LYS A 71 -32.22 0.86 27.81
CA LYS A 71 -32.32 2.22 27.25
C LYS A 71 -30.96 2.86 26.93
N THR A 72 -29.85 2.12 27.04
CA THR A 72 -28.49 2.67 26.91
C THR A 72 -27.91 2.41 25.52
N VAL A 73 -27.33 3.45 24.90
CA VAL A 73 -26.57 3.32 23.65
C VAL A 73 -25.13 2.89 23.97
N LEU A 74 -24.77 1.66 23.64
CA LEU A 74 -23.44 1.10 23.94
C LEU A 74 -22.44 1.47 22.82
N ARG A 75 -21.81 2.65 22.95
CA ARG A 75 -20.94 3.25 21.92
C ARG A 75 -19.53 2.63 21.86
N THR A 76 -18.91 2.36 23.01
CA THR A 76 -17.48 1.96 23.13
C THR A 76 -17.28 0.49 23.44
N GLN A 77 -18.35 -0.21 23.83
CA GLN A 77 -18.32 -1.61 24.21
C GLN A 77 -17.97 -2.51 23.01
N ALA A 78 -17.19 -3.56 23.28
CA ALA A 78 -16.95 -4.65 22.35
C ALA A 78 -18.27 -5.29 21.89
N LEU A 79 -18.29 -5.83 20.67
CA LEU A 79 -19.48 -6.53 20.16
C LEU A 79 -19.75 -7.77 21.02
N SER A 80 -20.93 -7.86 21.66
CA SER A 80 -21.33 -9.02 22.44
C SER A 80 -22.44 -9.81 21.76
N ALA A 81 -22.41 -11.14 21.88
CA ALA A 81 -23.48 -12.02 21.42
C ALA A 81 -23.70 -13.14 22.44
N THR A 82 -24.94 -13.28 22.91
CA THR A 82 -25.36 -14.38 23.80
C THR A 82 -26.67 -14.97 23.29
N SER A 83 -27.25 -15.95 23.99
CA SER A 83 -28.49 -16.59 23.56
C SER A 83 -29.68 -15.64 23.65
N THR A 84 -29.81 -14.90 24.76
CA THR A 84 -31.01 -14.08 25.07
C THR A 84 -30.74 -12.62 25.39
N GLN A 85 -29.59 -12.28 26.00
CA GLN A 85 -29.39 -10.94 26.58
C GLN A 85 -28.76 -9.94 25.60
N ASP A 86 -27.75 -10.37 24.85
CA ASP A 86 -26.92 -9.49 24.04
C ASP A 86 -27.11 -9.76 22.55
N ARG A 87 -27.13 -8.69 21.77
CA ARG A 87 -27.09 -8.71 20.30
C ARG A 87 -25.99 -7.79 19.80
N SER A 88 -25.36 -8.19 18.72
CA SER A 88 -24.46 -7.33 17.95
C SER A 88 -24.98 -7.16 16.54
N TYR A 89 -24.68 -6.01 15.95
CA TYR A 89 -25.12 -5.63 14.61
C TYR A 89 -23.92 -5.11 13.82
N ALA A 90 -23.86 -5.46 12.53
CA ALA A 90 -22.86 -4.99 11.59
C ALA A 90 -23.53 -4.72 10.23
N ARG A 91 -23.35 -3.51 9.70
CA ARG A 91 -23.87 -3.12 8.38
C ARG A 91 -22.70 -2.91 7.44
N PHE A 92 -22.80 -3.43 6.22
CA PHE A 92 -21.78 -3.30 5.17
C PHE A 92 -22.41 -2.61 3.97
N ALA A 93 -21.73 -1.62 3.41
CA ALA A 93 -22.08 -1.06 2.11
C ALA A 93 -21.56 -1.99 1.01
N LEU A 94 -22.43 -2.44 0.12
CA LEU A 94 -22.08 -3.25 -1.04
C LEU A 94 -21.65 -2.33 -2.21
N PRO A 95 -20.71 -2.74 -3.07
CA PRO A 95 -20.32 -1.96 -4.25
C PRO A 95 -21.53 -1.63 -5.14
N ALA A 96 -21.60 -0.40 -5.68
CA ALA A 96 -22.77 0.08 -6.44
C ALA A 96 -23.05 -0.76 -7.72
N ASN A 97 -22.00 -1.37 -8.27
CA ASN A 97 -22.05 -2.28 -9.41
C ASN A 97 -22.50 -3.72 -9.06
N VAL A 98 -22.83 -4.06 -7.81
CA VAL A 98 -23.39 -5.38 -7.46
C VAL A 98 -24.74 -5.58 -8.16
N ASP A 99 -24.87 -6.68 -8.90
CA ASP A 99 -26.12 -7.12 -9.50
C ASP A 99 -26.87 -8.09 -8.58
N THR A 100 -27.78 -7.57 -7.77
CA THR A 100 -28.59 -8.37 -6.84
C THR A 100 -29.69 -9.19 -7.52
N THR A 101 -29.79 -9.17 -8.86
CA THR A 101 -30.60 -10.14 -9.61
C THR A 101 -29.89 -11.49 -9.80
N LYS A 102 -28.59 -11.54 -9.46
CA LYS A 102 -27.71 -12.72 -9.54
C LYS A 102 -27.19 -13.08 -8.14
N PRO A 103 -26.64 -14.30 -7.95
CA PRO A 103 -26.09 -14.70 -6.67
C PRO A 103 -24.96 -13.79 -6.18
N VAL A 104 -25.05 -13.41 -4.90
CA VAL A 104 -24.08 -12.59 -4.17
C VAL A 104 -23.62 -13.43 -2.98
N THR A 105 -22.64 -14.31 -3.18
CA THR A 105 -22.13 -15.19 -2.12
C THR A 105 -21.31 -14.40 -1.11
N ALA A 106 -21.54 -14.58 0.20
CA ALA A 106 -20.78 -13.87 1.23
C ALA A 106 -20.31 -14.74 2.41
N SER A 107 -19.24 -14.30 3.07
CA SER A 107 -18.81 -14.80 4.37
C SER A 107 -18.38 -13.67 5.31
N LEU A 108 -18.86 -13.73 6.55
CA LEU A 108 -18.55 -12.78 7.62
C LEU A 108 -17.44 -13.36 8.49
N ALA A 109 -16.29 -12.71 8.55
CA ALA A 109 -15.27 -13.00 9.57
C ALA A 109 -15.44 -12.09 10.78
N VAL A 110 -15.32 -12.65 12.00
CA VAL A 110 -15.32 -11.92 13.28
C VAL A 110 -14.21 -12.44 14.19
N THR A 111 -13.46 -11.54 14.83
CA THR A 111 -12.38 -11.92 15.75
C THR A 111 -12.89 -11.96 17.19
N VAL A 112 -12.76 -13.11 17.84
CA VAL A 112 -13.19 -13.33 19.24
C VAL A 112 -12.22 -12.60 20.18
N ARG A 113 -12.73 -11.61 20.92
CA ARG A 113 -11.98 -10.88 21.96
C ARG A 113 -11.91 -11.66 23.26
N HIS A 114 -13.00 -12.33 23.63
CA HIS A 114 -13.09 -13.22 24.79
C HIS A 114 -14.28 -14.16 24.62
N THR A 115 -14.16 -15.43 25.04
CA THR A 115 -15.29 -16.37 25.06
C THR A 115 -15.19 -17.38 26.19
N THR A 116 -16.32 -17.70 26.82
CA THR A 116 -16.48 -18.88 27.69
C THR A 116 -17.20 -20.05 27.01
N ALA A 117 -17.49 -19.93 25.71
CA ALA A 117 -18.19 -20.96 24.96
C ALA A 117 -17.31 -22.21 24.72
N THR A 118 -17.93 -23.38 24.87
CA THR A 118 -17.31 -24.70 24.69
C THR A 118 -17.83 -25.41 23.44
N ALA A 119 -18.94 -24.96 22.87
CA ALA A 119 -19.55 -25.49 21.66
C ALA A 119 -19.69 -24.41 20.57
N ALA A 120 -19.81 -24.86 19.31
CA ALA A 120 -20.17 -24.03 18.17
C ALA A 120 -21.54 -23.35 18.39
N GLY A 121 -21.62 -22.03 18.13
CA GLY A 121 -22.87 -21.31 18.39
C GLY A 121 -23.03 -19.91 17.81
N VAL A 122 -22.07 -19.35 17.07
CA VAL A 122 -22.28 -18.04 16.42
C VAL A 122 -23.33 -18.19 15.32
N ASP A 123 -24.50 -17.58 15.53
CA ASP A 123 -25.57 -17.52 14.53
C ASP A 123 -25.67 -16.09 13.98
N VAL A 124 -25.77 -15.98 12.66
CA VAL A 124 -25.87 -14.71 11.93
C VAL A 124 -27.21 -14.63 11.22
N PHE A 125 -27.90 -13.52 11.41
CA PHE A 125 -29.21 -13.22 10.86
C PHE A 125 -29.13 -12.02 9.93
N ALA A 126 -29.91 -12.03 8.84
CA ALA A 126 -30.17 -10.85 8.03
C ALA A 126 -31.04 -9.86 8.79
N GLU A 127 -30.55 -8.65 9.04
CA GLU A 127 -31.27 -7.66 9.84
C GLU A 127 -31.95 -6.61 8.96
N ARG A 128 -33.27 -6.74 8.83
CA ARG A 128 -34.11 -5.92 7.93
C ARG A 128 -34.58 -4.60 8.58
N GLY A 129 -34.51 -4.46 9.90
CA GLY A 129 -34.93 -3.23 10.59
C GLY A 129 -33.92 -2.09 10.49
N SER A 130 -34.40 -0.85 10.55
CA SER A 130 -33.54 0.35 10.62
C SER A 130 -32.86 0.47 11.99
N TRP A 131 -31.57 0.81 12.00
CA TRP A 131 -30.78 1.03 13.21
C TRP A 131 -29.54 1.91 12.92
N SER A 132 -28.99 2.58 13.93
CA SER A 132 -27.64 3.15 13.87
C SER A 132 -26.96 3.04 15.23
N SER A 133 -25.65 2.78 15.28
CA SER A 133 -24.88 2.80 16.54
C SER A 133 -24.93 4.13 17.29
N SER A 134 -25.36 5.20 16.62
CA SER A 134 -25.58 6.52 17.22
C SER A 134 -26.79 6.57 18.17
N THR A 135 -27.80 5.71 17.99
CA THR A 135 -29.10 5.75 18.67
C THR A 135 -29.65 4.39 19.12
N LEU A 136 -29.00 3.28 18.74
CA LEU A 136 -29.48 1.92 19.03
C LEU A 136 -29.28 1.54 20.50
N THR A 137 -30.37 1.06 21.09
CA THR A 137 -30.51 0.51 22.46
C THR A 137 -31.22 -0.85 22.36
N TYR A 138 -31.34 -1.61 23.45
CA TYR A 138 -32.10 -2.87 23.39
C TYR A 138 -33.61 -2.64 23.23
N ALA A 139 -34.14 -1.52 23.74
CA ALA A 139 -35.56 -1.19 23.72
C ALA A 139 -36.07 -0.73 22.34
N ASN A 140 -35.24 -0.04 21.55
CA ASN A 140 -35.57 0.39 20.18
C ASN A 140 -34.88 -0.47 19.09
N ARG A 141 -34.39 -1.67 19.45
CA ARG A 141 -33.76 -2.57 18.47
C ARG A 141 -34.80 -3.15 17.50
N PRO A 142 -34.39 -3.50 16.26
CA PRO A 142 -35.24 -4.25 15.34
C PRO A 142 -35.88 -5.50 15.98
N SER A 143 -37.12 -5.80 15.60
CA SER A 143 -37.74 -7.08 15.94
C SER A 143 -36.90 -8.21 15.36
N GLU A 144 -36.62 -9.24 16.16
CA GLU A 144 -35.61 -10.26 15.85
C GLU A 144 -36.05 -11.31 14.78
N ALA A 145 -36.99 -10.92 13.91
CA ALA A 145 -37.64 -11.71 12.87
C ALA A 145 -36.83 -11.88 11.57
N GLY A 146 -35.57 -11.42 11.55
CA GLY A 146 -34.66 -11.62 10.43
C GLY A 146 -34.27 -13.08 10.21
N ASP A 147 -34.01 -13.46 8.95
CA ASP A 147 -33.68 -14.84 8.55
C ASP A 147 -32.29 -15.25 9.05
N ARG A 148 -32.12 -16.47 9.60
CA ARG A 148 -30.78 -17.00 9.94
C ARG A 148 -30.08 -17.52 8.69
N ILE A 149 -28.99 -16.86 8.31
CA ILE A 149 -28.21 -17.13 7.10
C ILE A 149 -26.86 -17.83 7.35
N SER A 150 -26.39 -17.88 8.61
CA SER A 150 -25.15 -18.59 8.98
C SER A 150 -25.21 -20.11 8.77
N ARG A 151 -24.24 -20.68 8.05
CA ARG A 151 -23.92 -22.12 8.05
C ARG A 151 -22.73 -22.43 8.98
N SER A 152 -22.65 -23.69 9.41
CA SER A 152 -21.73 -24.26 10.43
C SER A 152 -20.46 -23.47 10.74
N VAL A 153 -20.38 -22.91 11.96
CA VAL A 153 -19.24 -22.14 12.46
C VAL A 153 -18.45 -22.97 13.48
N PRO A 154 -17.10 -22.94 13.50
CA PRO A 154 -16.30 -23.55 14.56
C PRO A 154 -16.63 -23.02 15.97
N THR A 155 -16.31 -23.80 17.02
CA THR A 155 -16.34 -23.32 18.41
C THR A 155 -15.47 -22.08 18.57
N ALA A 156 -16.04 -21.01 19.16
CA ALA A 156 -15.30 -19.80 19.45
C ALA A 156 -14.14 -20.07 20.42
N LYS A 157 -12.93 -19.57 20.11
CA LYS A 157 -11.77 -19.55 21.01
C LYS A 157 -11.27 -18.12 21.16
N THR A 158 -10.88 -17.71 22.37
CA THR A 158 -10.33 -16.37 22.63
C THR A 158 -9.12 -16.09 21.71
N GLY A 159 -9.10 -14.94 21.04
CA GLY A 159 -8.08 -14.55 20.06
C GLY A 159 -8.28 -15.08 18.64
N SER A 160 -9.16 -16.08 18.42
CA SER A 160 -9.37 -16.66 17.08
C SER A 160 -10.26 -15.79 16.17
N ARG A 161 -9.99 -15.83 14.86
CA ARG A 161 -10.88 -15.27 13.82
C ARG A 161 -11.80 -16.39 13.32
N LEU A 162 -13.10 -16.23 13.52
CA LEU A 162 -14.14 -17.15 13.04
C LEU A 162 -14.68 -16.64 11.71
N THR A 163 -14.74 -17.50 10.69
CA THR A 163 -15.39 -17.19 9.41
C THR A 163 -16.72 -17.93 9.32
N VAL A 164 -17.80 -17.15 9.19
CA VAL A 164 -19.18 -17.63 9.03
C VAL A 164 -19.55 -17.55 7.55
N SER A 165 -19.86 -18.69 6.92
CA SER A 165 -20.45 -18.67 5.57
C SER A 165 -21.92 -18.23 5.66
N LEU A 166 -22.30 -17.22 4.87
CA LEU A 166 -23.67 -16.69 4.80
C LEU A 166 -24.47 -17.25 3.61
N GLY A 167 -23.81 -17.96 2.69
CA GLY A 167 -24.41 -18.36 1.42
C GLY A 167 -24.64 -17.16 0.49
N ASP A 168 -25.66 -17.26 -0.36
CA ASP A 168 -26.13 -16.15 -1.20
C ASP A 168 -26.91 -15.14 -0.34
N VAL A 169 -26.47 -13.88 -0.35
CA VAL A 169 -27.08 -12.77 0.40
C VAL A 169 -27.81 -11.77 -0.49
N ALA A 170 -27.96 -12.02 -1.80
CA ALA A 170 -28.60 -11.10 -2.73
C ALA A 170 -30.00 -10.66 -2.26
N GLN A 171 -30.85 -11.63 -1.91
CA GLN A 171 -32.25 -11.42 -1.49
C GLN A 171 -32.42 -10.81 -0.08
N VAL A 172 -31.35 -10.74 0.71
CA VAL A 172 -31.34 -10.12 2.05
C VAL A 172 -30.51 -8.82 2.10
N SER A 173 -29.90 -8.44 0.97
CA SER A 173 -29.35 -7.11 0.77
C SER A 173 -30.45 -6.12 0.34
N SER A 174 -30.35 -4.86 0.76
CA SER A 174 -31.33 -3.82 0.43
C SER A 174 -30.67 -2.45 0.34
N LYS A 175 -31.10 -1.62 -0.62
CA LYS A 175 -30.55 -0.27 -0.88
C LYS A 175 -29.01 -0.23 -0.99
N GLY A 176 -28.40 -1.27 -1.55
CA GLY A 176 -26.94 -1.40 -1.67
C GLY A 176 -26.22 -1.71 -0.35
N GLN A 177 -26.90 -2.28 0.64
CA GLN A 177 -26.34 -2.62 1.95
C GLN A 177 -26.69 -4.05 2.37
N LEU A 178 -25.78 -4.71 3.10
CA LEU A 178 -26.08 -5.90 3.87
C LEU A 178 -26.04 -5.55 5.37
N SER A 179 -27.16 -5.74 6.05
CA SER A 179 -27.31 -5.49 7.49
C SER A 179 -27.43 -6.83 8.21
N LEU A 180 -26.58 -7.07 9.21
CA LEU A 180 -26.45 -8.36 9.90
C LEU A 180 -26.62 -8.20 11.42
N ARG A 181 -27.24 -9.21 12.05
CA ARG A 181 -27.35 -9.36 13.52
C ARG A 181 -26.70 -10.68 13.96
N LEU A 182 -25.97 -10.65 15.08
CA LEU A 182 -25.30 -11.81 15.67
C LEU A 182 -25.95 -12.20 17.00
N SER A 183 -26.05 -13.51 17.25
CA SER A 183 -26.34 -14.10 18.56
C SER A 183 -25.42 -15.31 18.83
N TYR A 184 -25.45 -15.86 20.05
CA TYR A 184 -24.71 -17.09 20.37
C TYR A 184 -25.65 -18.16 20.95
N ARG A 185 -25.80 -19.30 20.28
CA ARG A 185 -26.77 -20.37 20.64
C ARG A 185 -26.53 -21.00 22.00
N GLN A 186 -25.28 -21.19 22.42
CA GLN A 186 -24.96 -21.77 23.72
C GLN A 186 -25.48 -20.86 24.85
N LYS A 187 -26.28 -21.41 25.77
CA LYS A 187 -26.76 -20.66 26.95
C LYS A 187 -25.61 -20.44 27.94
N HIS A 188 -25.72 -19.39 28.77
CA HIS A 188 -24.80 -19.08 29.87
C HIS A 188 -23.33 -18.81 29.46
N VAL A 189 -23.07 -18.46 28.20
CA VAL A 189 -21.73 -18.03 27.74
C VAL A 189 -21.60 -16.51 27.71
N SER A 190 -20.38 -16.02 27.89
CA SER A 190 -19.98 -14.63 27.63
C SER A 190 -19.02 -14.63 26.44
N THR A 191 -19.53 -14.29 25.24
CA THR A 191 -18.76 -14.25 24.00
C THR A 191 -18.77 -12.83 23.42
N THR A 192 -17.58 -12.25 23.30
CA THR A 192 -17.37 -10.91 22.75
C THR A 192 -16.36 -10.93 21.61
N PHE A 193 -16.53 -10.00 20.67
CA PHE A 193 -15.72 -9.82 19.48
C PHE A 193 -15.15 -8.40 19.43
N TYR A 194 -14.05 -8.23 18.72
CA TYR A 194 -13.54 -6.89 18.41
C TYR A 194 -14.55 -6.13 17.55
N ARG A 195 -14.71 -4.83 17.83
CA ARG A 195 -15.67 -3.94 17.14
C ARG A 195 -15.01 -3.07 16.07
N THR A 196 -13.80 -2.62 16.37
CA THR A 196 -12.96 -1.69 15.58
C THR A 196 -11.52 -2.21 15.54
N GLY A 197 -10.66 -1.60 14.72
CA GLY A 197 -9.30 -2.07 14.43
C GLY A 197 -9.27 -3.22 13.41
N ASP A 198 -8.06 -3.70 13.08
CA ASP A 198 -7.80 -4.80 12.12
C ASP A 198 -8.57 -6.11 12.42
N LYS A 199 -9.08 -6.23 13.65
CA LYS A 199 -9.79 -7.39 14.22
C LYS A 199 -11.32 -7.24 14.17
N ALA A 200 -11.84 -6.09 13.74
CA ALA A 200 -13.26 -5.83 13.53
C ALA A 200 -13.94 -6.87 12.60
N PRO A 201 -15.29 -6.90 12.54
CA PRO A 201 -15.98 -7.72 11.55
C PRO A 201 -15.55 -7.35 10.13
N SER A 202 -15.48 -8.33 9.22
CA SER A 202 -15.17 -8.10 7.81
C SER A 202 -15.98 -9.04 6.93
N LEU A 203 -16.62 -8.52 5.88
CA LEU A 203 -17.49 -9.28 4.99
C LEU A 203 -16.81 -9.50 3.63
N LYS A 204 -16.42 -10.74 3.33
CA LYS A 204 -15.97 -11.12 1.98
C LYS A 204 -17.20 -11.40 1.12
N VAL A 205 -17.30 -10.78 -0.06
CA VAL A 205 -18.45 -10.86 -0.96
C VAL A 205 -17.97 -11.19 -2.38
N THR A 206 -18.56 -12.22 -2.99
CA THR A 206 -18.35 -12.65 -4.37
C THR A 206 -19.64 -12.46 -5.16
N TYR A 207 -19.64 -11.61 -6.18
CA TYR A 207 -20.84 -11.18 -6.90
C TYR A 207 -20.56 -10.98 -8.39
N THR A 208 -21.59 -11.13 -9.23
CA THR A 208 -21.51 -10.71 -10.63
C THR A 208 -21.77 -9.21 -10.76
N PRO A 209 -20.91 -8.42 -11.42
CA PRO A 209 -21.19 -7.01 -11.69
C PRO A 209 -22.38 -6.83 -12.65
N LYS A 210 -23.10 -5.72 -12.45
CA LYS A 210 -24.06 -5.20 -13.44
C LYS A 210 -23.36 -4.97 -14.77
N PRO A 211 -24.00 -5.26 -15.92
CA PRO A 211 -23.48 -4.83 -17.22
C PRO A 211 -23.21 -3.32 -17.23
N ALA A 212 -22.09 -2.92 -17.83
CA ALA A 212 -21.83 -1.50 -18.07
C ALA A 212 -22.93 -0.94 -19.00
N ALA A 213 -23.42 0.27 -18.73
CA ALA A 213 -24.43 0.90 -19.56
C ALA A 213 -23.87 1.16 -20.97
N THR A 214 -24.50 0.55 -21.98
CA THR A 214 -24.18 0.81 -23.38
C THR A 214 -24.43 2.29 -23.68
N PRO A 215 -23.47 3.04 -24.26
CA PRO A 215 -23.70 4.43 -24.64
C PRO A 215 -24.75 4.49 -25.76
N THR A 216 -25.87 5.16 -25.50
CA THR A 216 -26.95 5.36 -26.47
C THR A 216 -26.45 6.22 -27.65
N PRO A 217 -26.60 5.77 -28.91
CA PRO A 217 -26.19 6.58 -30.07
C PRO A 217 -27.18 7.73 -30.31
N THR A 218 -26.67 8.97 -30.31
CA THR A 218 -27.42 10.16 -30.74
C THR A 218 -27.63 10.12 -32.26
N PRO A 219 -28.83 10.48 -32.80
CA PRO A 219 -29.10 10.43 -34.24
C PRO A 219 -28.17 11.30 -35.10
N THR A 220 -27.72 10.73 -36.22
CA THR A 220 -26.74 11.34 -37.14
C THR A 220 -27.35 12.44 -38.01
N LYS A 221 -26.69 13.61 -38.10
CA LYS A 221 -26.95 14.63 -39.13
C LYS A 221 -26.12 14.32 -40.38
N PRO A 222 -26.64 14.49 -41.63
CA PRO A 222 -25.90 14.18 -42.86
C PRO A 222 -24.59 14.98 -43.02
N PRO A 223 -23.62 14.46 -43.81
CA PRO A 223 -22.20 14.79 -43.65
C PRO A 223 -21.76 16.10 -44.33
N SER A 224 -20.80 16.77 -43.71
CA SER A 224 -19.93 17.78 -44.32
C SER A 224 -18.55 17.20 -44.65
N SER A 225 -17.91 17.74 -45.68
CA SER A 225 -16.67 17.26 -46.31
C SER A 225 -15.46 17.07 -45.37
N PRO A 226 -14.48 16.20 -45.74
CA PRO A 226 -13.43 15.76 -44.81
C PRO A 226 -12.34 16.80 -44.53
N SER A 227 -11.93 16.89 -43.26
CA SER A 227 -10.75 17.61 -42.78
C SER A 227 -10.33 17.04 -41.41
N PRO A 228 -9.12 17.32 -40.87
CA PRO A 228 -8.05 16.33 -40.96
C PRO A 228 -7.95 15.37 -39.77
N THR A 229 -6.90 14.54 -39.79
CA THR A 229 -6.45 13.65 -38.70
C THR A 229 -6.72 14.18 -37.29
N ALA A 230 -7.41 13.38 -36.48
CA ALA A 230 -7.83 13.77 -35.14
C ALA A 230 -6.65 14.24 -34.27
N GLN A 231 -6.68 15.52 -33.91
CA GLN A 231 -5.79 16.10 -32.90
C GLN A 231 -6.05 15.39 -31.55
N PRO A 232 -5.00 15.06 -30.76
CA PRO A 232 -5.20 14.50 -29.43
C PRO A 232 -6.04 15.44 -28.56
N ALA A 233 -6.88 14.87 -27.70
CA ALA A 233 -7.66 15.64 -26.75
C ALA A 233 -6.73 16.52 -25.91
N PRO A 234 -7.11 17.78 -25.62
CA PRO A 234 -6.26 18.67 -24.83
C PRO A 234 -5.95 18.05 -23.46
N PRO A 235 -4.73 18.23 -22.92
CA PRO A 235 -4.40 17.77 -21.58
C PRO A 235 -5.42 18.27 -20.57
N ALA A 236 -5.76 17.44 -19.59
CA ALA A 236 -6.57 17.89 -18.46
C ALA A 236 -5.88 19.10 -17.80
N THR A 237 -6.64 20.17 -17.58
CA THR A 237 -6.11 21.40 -16.95
C THR A 237 -5.61 21.07 -15.55
N VAL A 238 -4.29 21.10 -15.37
CA VAL A 238 -3.64 20.84 -14.08
C VAL A 238 -4.03 21.93 -13.09
N ASP A 239 -4.59 21.53 -11.94
CA ASP A 239 -4.77 22.42 -10.80
C ASP A 239 -3.40 22.71 -10.19
N THR A 240 -2.81 23.84 -10.58
CA THR A 240 -1.48 24.25 -10.14
C THR A 240 -1.39 24.56 -8.64
N SER A 241 -2.52 24.69 -7.94
CA SER A 241 -2.55 24.83 -6.48
C SER A 241 -2.18 23.53 -5.76
N ARG A 242 -2.40 22.37 -6.41
CA ARG A 242 -2.11 21.05 -5.85
C ARG A 242 -0.67 20.63 -6.11
N LYS A 243 0.01 20.09 -5.11
CA LYS A 243 1.41 19.65 -5.21
C LYS A 243 1.65 18.29 -4.56
N VAL A 244 2.37 17.42 -5.26
CA VAL A 244 2.90 16.16 -4.73
C VAL A 244 4.36 16.39 -4.37
N PHE A 245 4.67 16.39 -3.06
CA PHE A 245 6.04 16.37 -2.57
C PHE A 245 6.42 14.94 -2.15
N ALA A 246 7.69 14.58 -2.26
CA ALA A 246 8.22 13.37 -1.59
C ALA A 246 9.20 13.76 -0.49
N HIS A 247 9.20 13.03 0.62
CA HIS A 247 10.10 13.32 1.73
C HIS A 247 11.52 12.84 1.42
N TYR A 248 12.47 13.75 1.25
CA TYR A 248 13.86 13.42 0.93
C TYR A 248 14.70 13.33 2.20
N PHE A 249 15.31 12.17 2.44
CA PHE A 249 16.11 11.85 3.61
C PHE A 249 17.63 11.88 3.26
N PRO A 250 18.41 12.89 3.70
CA PRO A 250 19.78 13.08 3.25
C PRO A 250 20.80 11.92 3.40
N PRO A 251 20.72 11.03 4.41
CA PRO A 251 21.69 9.95 4.60
C PRO A 251 21.80 8.89 3.49
N TYR A 252 20.76 8.69 2.67
CA TYR A 252 20.70 7.59 1.69
C TYR A 252 20.56 8.07 0.23
N PRO A 253 21.55 8.82 -0.33
CA PRO A 253 21.58 9.18 -1.75
C PRO A 253 21.95 7.96 -2.63
N VAL A 254 21.74 8.03 -3.95
CA VAL A 254 22.06 6.92 -4.89
C VAL A 254 23.52 6.43 -4.87
N SER A 255 24.48 7.18 -4.33
CA SER A 255 25.81 6.67 -3.97
C SER A 255 26.44 7.48 -2.83
N ILE A 256 27.15 6.78 -1.93
CA ILE A 256 27.77 7.35 -0.71
C ILE A 256 29.26 7.61 -0.91
N ASP A 257 29.99 6.67 -1.53
CA ASP A 257 31.45 6.69 -1.70
C ASP A 257 31.94 6.55 -3.16
N ASN A 258 31.04 6.61 -4.15
CA ASN A 258 31.37 6.59 -5.60
C ASN A 258 32.20 5.35 -6.01
N LYS A 259 31.76 4.17 -5.55
CA LYS A 259 32.35 2.85 -5.82
C LYS A 259 31.38 1.95 -6.60
N PRO A 260 31.86 0.89 -7.28
CA PRO A 260 31.00 -0.07 -7.96
C PRO A 260 30.07 -0.80 -6.98
N ALA A 261 28.90 -1.23 -7.45
CA ALA A 261 27.81 -1.73 -6.62
C ALA A 261 28.16 -2.97 -5.76
N ASP A 262 29.10 -3.79 -6.23
CA ASP A 262 29.60 -4.99 -5.54
C ASP A 262 30.45 -4.68 -4.30
N SER A 263 30.93 -3.44 -4.17
CA SER A 263 32.00 -3.05 -3.27
C SER A 263 31.83 -1.66 -2.67
N ASP A 264 30.66 -1.02 -2.84
CA ASP A 264 30.35 0.32 -2.30
C ASP A 264 29.93 0.32 -0.83
N TYR A 265 29.69 1.50 -0.28
CA TYR A 265 29.28 1.65 1.12
C TYR A 265 27.97 0.89 1.45
N TYR A 266 26.99 0.86 0.54
CA TYR A 266 25.75 0.13 0.77
C TYR A 266 26.01 -1.37 0.94
N THR A 267 26.74 -1.97 0.00
CA THR A 267 27.03 -3.40 0.02
C THR A 267 27.96 -3.79 1.17
N ARG A 268 29.04 -3.02 1.42
CA ARG A 268 30.00 -3.32 2.49
C ARG A 268 29.44 -3.09 3.91
N ASN A 269 28.62 -2.07 4.11
CA ASN A 269 28.23 -1.61 5.45
C ASN A 269 26.74 -1.71 5.77
N TYR A 270 25.84 -1.37 4.85
CA TYR A 270 24.41 -1.24 5.19
C TYR A 270 23.58 -2.48 4.90
N LEU A 271 23.95 -3.26 3.88
CA LEU A 271 23.34 -4.56 3.57
C LEU A 271 24.02 -5.72 4.32
N SER A 272 25.34 -5.65 4.51
CA SER A 272 26.08 -6.66 5.24
C SER A 272 25.75 -6.67 6.74
N PRO A 273 25.42 -7.83 7.35
CA PRO A 273 25.35 -7.96 8.81
C PRO A 273 26.67 -7.61 9.51
N ASP A 274 27.81 -7.92 8.89
CA ASP A 274 29.15 -7.63 9.41
C ASP A 274 29.58 -6.16 9.17
N GLY A 275 28.71 -5.36 8.56
CA GLY A 275 28.94 -3.96 8.22
C GLY A 275 29.20 -3.05 9.41
N GLU A 276 29.98 -1.98 9.18
CA GLU A 276 30.50 -1.07 10.22
C GLU A 276 31.14 -1.80 11.42
N ASN A 277 31.89 -2.88 11.16
CA ASN A 277 32.50 -3.79 12.14
C ASN A 277 31.49 -4.55 13.01
N GLY A 278 30.51 -5.22 12.38
CA GLY A 278 29.50 -6.06 13.04
C GLY A 278 28.40 -5.28 13.79
N LYS A 279 28.40 -3.94 13.70
CA LYS A 279 27.41 -3.05 14.32
C LYS A 279 25.96 -3.34 13.92
N HIS A 280 25.78 -4.00 12.78
CA HIS A 280 24.48 -4.36 12.20
C HIS A 280 24.11 -5.84 12.34
N ALA A 281 24.98 -6.67 12.94
CA ALA A 281 24.79 -8.12 13.01
C ALA A 281 23.54 -8.49 13.83
N GLN A 282 23.26 -7.77 14.92
CA GLN A 282 22.12 -8.00 15.80
C GLN A 282 20.75 -7.92 15.09
N TYR A 283 20.66 -7.26 13.92
CA TYR A 283 19.43 -7.13 13.12
C TYR A 283 19.64 -7.56 11.65
N GLY A 284 20.72 -8.28 11.35
CA GLY A 284 20.97 -8.88 10.04
C GLY A 284 21.23 -7.87 8.92
N GLY A 285 22.01 -6.80 9.20
CA GLY A 285 22.21 -5.68 8.27
C GLY A 285 21.24 -4.53 8.57
N LEU A 286 21.67 -3.29 8.30
CA LEU A 286 20.90 -2.07 8.61
C LEU A 286 19.67 -1.93 7.71
N LEU A 287 19.83 -2.24 6.43
CA LEU A 287 18.84 -2.11 5.37
C LEU A 287 18.49 -3.50 4.80
N ARG A 288 17.63 -3.55 3.78
CA ARG A 288 17.36 -4.73 2.95
C ARG A 288 17.51 -4.38 1.48
N ASP A 289 16.83 -3.29 1.10
CA ASP A 289 16.93 -2.66 -0.20
C ASP A 289 18.01 -1.56 -0.21
N ARG A 290 18.36 -1.09 -1.41
CA ARG A 290 19.30 0.01 -1.69
C ARG A 290 18.83 0.79 -2.93
N PRO A 291 19.27 2.03 -3.16
CA PRO A 291 19.02 2.69 -4.44
C PRO A 291 19.54 1.88 -5.64
N THR A 292 18.85 1.98 -6.79
CA THR A 292 19.35 1.42 -8.06
C THR A 292 20.77 1.93 -8.29
N ALA A 293 21.73 1.01 -8.38
CA ALA A 293 23.13 1.39 -8.32
C ALA A 293 23.59 2.19 -9.54
N VAL A 294 24.38 3.23 -9.29
CA VAL A 294 25.01 4.06 -10.33
C VAL A 294 26.48 3.69 -10.50
N SER A 295 26.97 3.73 -11.74
CA SER A 295 28.39 3.53 -12.04
C SER A 295 29.25 4.66 -11.42
N PRO A 296 30.48 4.38 -10.97
CA PRO A 296 31.40 5.42 -10.51
C PRO A 296 31.63 6.50 -11.56
N SER A 297 31.56 7.76 -11.13
CA SER A 297 31.80 8.92 -11.99
C SER A 297 33.16 9.55 -11.72
N SER A 298 33.85 9.98 -12.79
CA SER A 298 35.07 10.81 -12.71
C SER A 298 34.77 12.29 -12.45
N SER A 299 33.49 12.70 -12.46
CA SER A 299 33.06 14.06 -12.15
C SER A 299 33.43 14.46 -10.72
N SER A 300 34.08 15.61 -10.54
CA SER A 300 34.28 16.21 -9.21
C SER A 300 32.96 16.62 -8.54
N THR A 301 31.89 16.81 -9.31
CA THR A 301 30.54 17.13 -8.83
C THR A 301 29.62 15.92 -8.73
N TRP A 302 30.13 14.69 -8.78
CA TRP A 302 29.31 13.46 -8.86
C TRP A 302 28.15 13.37 -7.85
N LYS A 303 28.30 13.92 -6.63
CA LYS A 303 27.21 13.99 -5.63
C LYS A 303 26.04 14.87 -6.10
N LEU A 304 26.34 16.03 -6.68
CA LEU A 304 25.35 16.94 -7.25
C LEU A 304 24.74 16.36 -8.53
N ASP A 305 25.54 15.70 -9.36
CA ASP A 305 25.08 15.06 -10.59
C ASP A 305 24.13 13.88 -10.29
N ASN A 306 24.41 13.11 -9.23
CA ASN A 306 23.50 12.11 -8.66
C ASN A 306 22.20 12.73 -8.12
N LEU A 307 22.26 13.82 -7.35
CA LEU A 307 21.06 14.51 -6.86
C LEU A 307 20.20 15.07 -8.02
N ARG A 308 20.81 15.49 -9.13
CA ARG A 308 20.08 15.84 -10.36
C ARG A 308 19.39 14.65 -11.00
N ARG A 309 19.99 13.46 -10.95
CA ARG A 309 19.36 12.20 -11.39
C ARG A 309 18.11 11.91 -10.57
N GLU A 310 18.21 11.97 -9.24
CA GLU A 310 17.08 11.73 -8.33
C GLU A 310 15.94 12.74 -8.52
N VAL A 311 16.26 14.03 -8.62
CA VAL A 311 15.29 15.07 -8.98
C VAL A 311 14.62 14.79 -10.34
N SER A 312 15.39 14.34 -11.34
CA SER A 312 14.84 14.02 -12.66
C SER A 312 13.90 12.81 -12.61
N GLN A 313 14.23 11.77 -11.83
CA GLN A 313 13.40 10.58 -11.64
C GLN A 313 12.08 10.90 -10.93
N ALA A 314 12.15 11.70 -9.86
CA ALA A 314 10.96 12.19 -9.15
C ALA A 314 10.07 13.04 -10.08
N LYS A 315 10.67 13.94 -10.87
CA LYS A 315 9.94 14.77 -11.85
C LYS A 315 9.26 13.94 -12.95
N SER A 316 9.89 12.89 -13.47
CA SER A 316 9.25 11.98 -14.44
C SER A 316 8.09 11.18 -13.84
N ALA A 317 8.18 10.78 -12.56
CA ALA A 317 7.07 10.19 -11.83
C ALA A 317 5.91 11.17 -11.55
N GLY A 318 6.10 12.47 -11.82
CA GLY A 318 5.09 13.51 -11.61
C GLY A 318 5.12 14.13 -10.20
N ILE A 319 6.20 13.92 -9.45
CA ILE A 319 6.42 14.60 -8.16
C ILE A 319 6.85 16.04 -8.46
N ASP A 320 6.19 17.04 -7.85
CA ASP A 320 6.48 18.46 -8.05
C ASP A 320 7.73 18.94 -7.31
N GLY A 321 8.12 18.24 -6.24
CA GLY A 321 9.23 18.64 -5.40
C GLY A 321 9.58 17.69 -4.26
N PHE A 322 10.57 18.06 -3.45
CA PHE A 322 10.93 17.35 -2.23
C PHE A 322 10.67 18.18 -0.96
N THR A 323 10.17 17.52 0.10
CA THR A 323 10.30 18.01 1.48
C THR A 323 11.57 17.42 2.08
N VAL A 324 12.65 18.20 2.15
CA VAL A 324 13.98 17.69 2.55
C VAL A 324 14.18 17.74 4.06
N ASN A 325 14.57 16.60 4.66
CA ASN A 325 14.66 16.47 6.11
C ASN A 325 15.89 17.17 6.69
N ILE A 326 15.68 18.31 7.33
CA ILE A 326 16.71 19.08 8.03
C ILE A 326 16.90 18.45 9.42
N MET A 327 17.74 17.43 9.50
CA MET A 327 18.15 16.83 10.78
C MET A 327 19.28 17.60 11.48
N SER A 328 20.08 18.36 10.72
CA SER A 328 21.15 19.23 11.19
C SER A 328 21.33 20.42 10.23
N VAL A 329 21.84 21.54 10.73
CA VAL A 329 22.19 22.73 9.92
C VAL A 329 23.72 22.86 9.70
N SER A 330 24.40 21.71 9.76
CA SER A 330 25.83 21.54 9.54
C SER A 330 26.16 20.07 9.18
N GLY A 331 27.36 19.84 8.66
CA GLY A 331 27.85 18.51 8.27
C GLY A 331 27.26 17.97 6.96
N SER A 332 27.60 16.71 6.64
CA SER A 332 27.30 16.07 5.36
C SER A 332 25.83 16.10 4.96
N ASN A 333 24.89 15.97 5.90
CA ASN A 333 23.45 16.04 5.63
C ASN A 333 23.01 17.46 5.22
N TRP A 334 23.63 18.51 5.77
CA TRP A 334 23.39 19.90 5.37
C TRP A 334 24.04 20.21 4.02
N ASP A 335 25.22 19.66 3.73
CA ASP A 335 25.85 19.78 2.42
C ASP A 335 25.06 19.05 1.32
N ALA A 336 24.53 17.86 1.60
CA ALA A 336 23.58 17.17 0.73
C ALA A 336 22.29 17.99 0.52
N THR A 337 21.76 18.62 1.57
CA THR A 337 20.59 19.52 1.48
C THR A 337 20.85 20.69 0.53
N LYS A 338 21.95 21.44 0.70
CA LYS A 338 22.31 22.55 -0.19
C LYS A 338 22.48 22.08 -1.64
N ASN A 339 23.15 20.94 -1.85
CA ASN A 339 23.31 20.34 -3.17
C ASN A 339 21.95 19.91 -3.78
N LEU A 340 20.96 19.51 -2.99
CA LEU A 340 19.62 19.16 -3.50
C LEU A 340 18.87 20.38 -4.03
N PHE A 341 18.94 21.52 -3.32
CA PHE A 341 18.44 22.81 -3.85
C PHE A 341 19.16 23.17 -5.16
N THR A 342 20.49 23.08 -5.19
CA THR A 342 21.28 23.31 -6.41
C THR A 342 20.93 22.35 -7.55
N ALA A 343 20.58 21.09 -7.25
CA ALA A 343 20.18 20.10 -8.24
C ALA A 343 18.80 20.43 -8.84
N ALA A 344 17.83 20.78 -8.00
CA ALA A 344 16.49 21.19 -8.42
C ALA A 344 16.52 22.47 -9.27
N GLU A 345 17.31 23.46 -8.84
CA GLU A 345 17.53 24.72 -9.58
C GLU A 345 18.17 24.47 -10.95
N ARG A 346 19.17 23.59 -11.04
CA ARG A 346 19.79 23.19 -12.31
C ARG A 346 18.91 22.32 -13.21
N GLN A 347 17.83 21.73 -12.69
CA GLN A 347 16.87 20.94 -13.47
C GLN A 347 15.65 21.76 -13.91
N GLY A 348 15.29 22.79 -13.14
CA GLY A 348 14.16 23.68 -13.38
C GLY A 348 12.80 23.00 -13.20
N GLY A 349 11.77 23.76 -12.80
CA GLY A 349 10.40 23.23 -12.69
C GLY A 349 10.27 22.00 -11.77
N PHE A 350 11.03 21.99 -10.68
CA PHE A 350 10.94 21.06 -9.56
C PHE A 350 11.36 21.82 -8.30
N SER A 351 10.64 21.64 -7.20
CA SER A 351 10.78 22.50 -6.01
C SER A 351 11.40 21.77 -4.81
N VAL A 352 11.95 22.51 -3.86
CA VAL A 352 12.40 21.97 -2.57
C VAL A 352 11.85 22.81 -1.42
N VAL A 353 11.35 22.12 -0.39
CA VAL A 353 10.75 22.67 0.83
C VAL A 353 11.62 22.21 2.01
N PRO A 354 12.18 23.12 2.83
CA PRO A 354 12.85 22.71 4.06
C PRO A 354 11.84 22.11 5.05
N MET A 355 12.09 20.87 5.50
CA MET A 355 11.32 20.20 6.54
C MET A 355 12.19 20.08 7.80
N ILE A 356 11.96 20.90 8.82
CA ILE A 356 12.70 20.82 10.09
C ILE A 356 12.28 19.56 10.85
N ASP A 357 13.25 18.71 11.20
CA ASP A 357 13.00 17.53 12.02
C ASP A 357 13.07 17.88 13.52
N ALA A 358 11.90 18.13 14.12
CA ALA A 358 11.80 18.42 15.55
C ALA A 358 12.05 17.18 16.44
N SER A 359 12.27 16.00 15.86
CA SER A 359 12.72 14.80 16.56
C SER A 359 14.24 14.57 16.47
N ALA A 360 14.93 15.09 15.45
CA ALA A 360 16.37 14.94 15.26
C ALA A 360 17.21 15.91 16.12
N SER A 361 18.53 15.96 15.88
CA SER A 361 19.47 16.78 16.66
C SER A 361 19.32 18.28 16.42
N VAL A 362 18.80 18.73 15.27
CA VAL A 362 18.48 20.15 15.01
C VAL A 362 17.54 20.75 16.07
N ARG A 363 16.67 19.94 16.69
CA ARG A 363 15.76 20.39 17.76
C ARG A 363 16.50 20.98 18.97
N ASN A 364 17.77 20.60 19.16
CA ASN A 364 18.65 21.09 20.24
C ASN A 364 19.49 22.30 19.80
N THR A 365 19.41 22.70 18.53
CA THR A 365 20.08 23.92 18.00
C THR A 365 19.22 25.14 18.34
N ASP A 366 19.87 26.28 18.56
CA ASP A 366 19.19 27.54 18.79
C ASP A 366 18.32 27.96 17.57
N PRO A 367 17.04 28.35 17.77
CA PRO A 367 16.15 28.86 16.73
C PRO A 367 16.73 29.95 15.84
N ALA A 368 17.53 30.88 16.38
CA ALA A 368 18.09 31.96 15.57
C ALA A 368 19.12 31.43 14.56
N THR A 369 19.97 30.51 15.01
CA THR A 369 20.95 29.78 14.20
C THR A 369 20.29 28.91 13.12
N ILE A 370 19.14 28.28 13.42
CA ILE A 370 18.38 27.51 12.42
C ILE A 370 17.82 28.42 11.33
N ALA A 371 17.21 29.55 11.71
CA ALA A 371 16.69 30.54 10.76
C ALA A 371 17.78 31.12 9.86
N ASP A 372 18.96 31.44 10.40
CA ASP A 372 20.10 31.95 9.63
C ASP A 372 20.57 30.98 8.55
N ARG A 373 20.58 29.68 8.87
CA ARG A 373 20.96 28.62 7.93
C ARG A 373 19.86 28.36 6.90
N LEU A 374 18.59 28.39 7.28
CA LEU A 374 17.49 28.27 6.32
C LEU A 374 17.41 29.45 5.34
N ALA A 375 17.81 30.65 5.75
CA ALA A 375 17.92 31.81 4.86
C ALA A 375 18.94 31.63 3.72
N GLU A 376 19.90 30.70 3.84
CA GLU A 376 20.77 30.30 2.73
C GLU A 376 19.99 29.56 1.64
N LEU A 377 19.10 28.64 2.02
CA LEU A 377 18.32 27.80 1.11
C LEU A 377 17.26 28.62 0.35
N TYR A 378 16.60 29.55 1.04
CA TYR A 378 15.57 30.43 0.46
C TYR A 378 16.09 31.45 -0.57
N ARG A 379 17.40 31.45 -0.88
CA ARG A 379 17.97 32.20 -2.02
C ARG A 379 17.87 31.47 -3.35
N SER A 380 17.72 30.14 -3.33
CA SER A 380 17.60 29.32 -4.54
C SER A 380 16.22 29.51 -5.19
N SER A 381 16.17 29.60 -6.52
CA SER A 381 14.92 29.65 -7.28
C SER A 381 14.08 28.37 -7.19
N ALA A 382 14.67 27.26 -6.73
CA ALA A 382 13.95 26.02 -6.45
C ALA A 382 13.19 26.02 -5.11
N ALA A 383 13.38 27.03 -4.25
CA ALA A 383 12.65 27.12 -2.99
C ALA A 383 11.14 27.35 -3.23
N PHE A 384 10.30 26.44 -2.74
CA PHE A 384 8.86 26.48 -3.04
C PHE A 384 8.16 27.70 -2.42
N ARG A 385 7.22 28.28 -3.17
CA ARG A 385 6.45 29.48 -2.79
C ARG A 385 4.95 29.22 -2.78
N VAL A 386 4.27 29.83 -1.82
CA VAL A 386 2.82 29.94 -1.73
C VAL A 386 2.48 31.43 -1.74
N GLY A 387 2.16 31.95 -2.93
CA GLY A 387 2.09 33.39 -3.17
C GLY A 387 3.47 34.05 -3.08
N ASP A 388 3.57 35.14 -2.31
CA ASP A 388 4.82 35.83 -1.98
C ASP A 388 5.72 35.03 -1.02
N ARG A 389 5.12 34.11 -0.23
CA ARG A 389 5.74 33.48 0.94
C ARG A 389 6.48 32.19 0.56
N MET A 390 7.64 31.96 1.16
CA MET A 390 8.34 30.68 1.09
C MET A 390 7.64 29.63 1.98
N LEU A 391 7.62 28.37 1.55
CA LEU A 391 7.07 27.28 2.36
C LEU A 391 8.12 26.70 3.32
N LEU A 392 7.82 26.72 4.62
CA LEU A 392 8.49 25.95 5.65
C LEU A 392 7.61 24.77 6.06
N SER A 393 8.21 23.61 6.33
CA SER A 393 7.51 22.45 6.88
C SER A 393 8.27 21.83 8.06
N SER A 394 7.69 20.81 8.68
CA SER A 394 8.18 20.15 9.89
C SER A 394 8.01 18.64 9.81
N PHE A 395 8.93 17.85 10.36
CA PHE A 395 8.62 16.52 10.84
C PHE A 395 8.33 16.60 12.35
N ALA A 396 7.22 15.98 12.78
CA ALA A 396 6.78 15.90 14.18
C ALA A 396 6.71 17.27 14.90
N ALA A 397 5.98 18.24 14.32
CA ALA A 397 5.85 19.61 14.86
C ALA A 397 5.61 19.69 16.37
N GLU A 398 4.81 18.78 16.93
CA GLU A 398 4.44 18.71 18.35
C GLU A 398 5.59 18.34 19.30
N LYS A 399 6.77 18.00 18.77
CA LYS A 399 8.00 17.74 19.55
C LYS A 399 8.73 19.02 19.94
N GLN A 400 8.32 20.18 19.43
CA GLN A 400 8.81 21.50 19.83
C GLN A 400 7.68 22.48 20.15
N SER A 401 7.98 23.48 20.98
CA SER A 401 6.99 24.47 21.40
C SER A 401 6.59 25.42 20.27
N VAL A 402 5.36 25.95 20.32
CA VAL A 402 4.88 26.98 19.38
C VAL A 402 5.81 28.21 19.38
N ASP A 403 6.37 28.58 20.54
CA ASP A 403 7.40 29.61 20.67
C ASP A 403 8.70 29.27 19.91
N TRP A 404 9.22 28.04 20.03
CA TRP A 404 10.44 27.61 19.34
C TRP A 404 10.28 27.76 17.81
N TRP A 405 9.15 27.31 17.27
CA TRP A 405 8.78 27.52 15.87
C TRP A 405 8.60 29.00 15.52
N SER A 406 7.94 29.76 16.40
CA SER A 406 7.71 31.21 16.20
C SER A 406 9.03 31.98 16.09
N ARG A 407 10.03 31.67 16.93
CA ARG A 407 11.35 32.32 16.88
C ARG A 407 12.10 32.07 15.57
N ILE A 408 11.96 30.89 14.95
CA ILE A 408 12.52 30.60 13.62
C ILE A 408 11.80 31.44 12.55
N ILE A 409 10.46 31.41 12.57
CA ILE A 409 9.61 32.13 11.61
C ILE A 409 9.82 33.64 11.70
N ASP A 410 9.81 34.22 12.90
CA ASP A 410 10.02 35.65 13.11
C ASP A 410 11.40 36.11 12.67
N ARG A 411 12.46 35.32 12.89
CA ARG A 411 13.80 35.71 12.43
C ARG A 411 13.95 35.64 10.91
N LEU A 412 13.40 34.61 10.27
CA LEU A 412 13.35 34.52 8.80
C LEU A 412 12.65 35.75 8.20
N GLN A 413 11.53 36.18 8.79
CA GLN A 413 10.77 37.34 8.32
C GLN A 413 11.47 38.68 8.63
N ARG A 414 11.87 38.92 9.89
CA ARG A 414 12.31 40.24 10.38
C ARG A 414 13.79 40.54 10.16
N VAL A 415 14.64 39.51 10.07
CA VAL A 415 16.10 39.67 9.92
C VAL A 415 16.55 39.36 8.49
N HIS A 416 15.95 38.34 7.84
CA HIS A 416 16.33 37.94 6.48
C HIS A 416 15.35 38.40 5.39
N GLY A 417 14.23 39.04 5.75
CA GLY A 417 13.25 39.51 4.78
C GLY A 417 12.52 38.40 4.02
N VAL A 418 12.46 37.19 4.58
CA VAL A 418 11.82 36.01 3.95
C VAL A 418 10.44 35.78 4.56
N PRO A 419 9.32 36.09 3.87
CA PRO A 419 7.97 35.80 4.35
C PRO A 419 7.74 34.29 4.39
N ILE A 420 7.26 33.73 5.51
CA ILE A 420 7.10 32.27 5.69
C ILE A 420 5.63 31.87 5.74
N SER A 421 5.24 30.89 4.91
CA SER A 421 4.05 30.07 5.10
C SER A 421 4.48 28.76 5.77
N PHE A 422 3.91 28.41 6.92
CA PHE A 422 4.32 27.23 7.68
C PHE A 422 3.26 26.12 7.62
N GLN A 423 3.70 24.90 7.28
CA GLN A 423 2.86 23.70 7.27
C GLN A 423 3.33 22.73 8.38
N ALA A 424 2.52 22.59 9.44
CA ALA A 424 2.87 21.76 10.58
C ALA A 424 2.43 20.30 10.35
N VAL A 425 3.36 19.44 9.92
CA VAL A 425 3.13 17.97 9.86
C VAL A 425 3.46 17.34 11.21
N PHE A 426 2.48 16.66 11.79
CA PHE A 426 2.55 16.01 13.09
C PHE A 426 2.77 14.49 12.98
N LEU A 427 3.31 13.84 14.02
CA LEU A 427 3.14 12.39 14.20
C LEU A 427 1.74 12.10 14.78
N ASN A 428 1.31 12.90 15.74
CA ASN A 428 -0.02 12.90 16.34
C ASN A 428 -0.78 14.17 15.96
N ALA A 429 -1.59 14.11 14.90
CA ALA A 429 -2.42 15.23 14.43
C ALA A 429 -3.70 15.44 15.26
N SER A 430 -3.62 15.32 16.59
CA SER A 430 -4.75 15.55 17.50
C SER A 430 -5.30 16.98 17.44
N ASP A 431 -6.56 17.15 17.81
CA ASP A 431 -7.24 18.46 17.83
C ASP A 431 -6.52 19.47 18.75
N ALA A 432 -5.90 18.99 19.83
CA ALA A 432 -5.07 19.81 20.71
C ALA A 432 -3.81 20.33 20.01
N ASN A 433 -3.10 19.46 19.28
CA ASN A 433 -1.88 19.83 18.54
C ASN A 433 -2.21 20.79 17.38
N MET A 434 -3.26 20.52 16.60
CA MET A 434 -3.75 21.48 15.59
C MET A 434 -4.11 22.83 16.25
N SER A 435 -4.91 22.80 17.32
CA SER A 435 -5.38 24.02 18.00
C SER A 435 -4.28 24.86 18.63
N ALA A 436 -3.17 24.25 19.06
CA ALA A 436 -1.99 24.95 19.56
C ALA A 436 -1.24 25.70 18.45
N PHE A 437 -1.09 25.07 17.28
CA PHE A 437 -0.35 25.63 16.14
C PHE A 437 -1.15 26.62 15.27
N ARG A 438 -2.47 26.75 15.49
CA ARG A 438 -3.40 27.51 14.65
C ARG A 438 -3.01 28.97 14.34
N ASN A 439 -2.25 29.62 15.22
CA ASN A 439 -1.82 31.01 15.06
C ASN A 439 -0.59 31.18 14.15
N ILE A 440 0.23 30.13 13.98
CA ILE A 440 1.50 30.20 13.23
C ILE A 440 1.49 29.32 11.96
N ALA A 441 0.66 28.27 11.93
CA ALA A 441 0.54 27.38 10.78
C ALA A 441 -0.51 27.89 9.78
N ALA A 442 -0.16 27.90 8.50
CA ALA A 442 -1.10 28.08 7.38
C ALA A 442 -1.83 26.77 7.04
N GLY A 443 -1.21 25.63 7.33
CA GLY A 443 -1.78 24.31 7.13
C GLY A 443 -1.17 23.25 8.04
N TYR A 444 -1.75 22.05 8.01
CA TYR A 444 -1.34 20.91 8.81
C TYR A 444 -1.06 19.69 7.93
N GLY A 445 -0.37 18.70 8.48
CA GLY A 445 -0.29 17.36 7.90
C GLY A 445 -0.15 16.29 8.98
N ASN A 446 -0.11 15.03 8.54
CA ASN A 446 0.29 13.92 9.39
C ASN A 446 1.32 13.04 8.67
N TRP A 447 2.20 12.37 9.42
CA TRP A 447 3.17 11.41 8.84
C TRP A 447 2.51 10.11 8.32
N GLY A 448 1.24 9.89 8.67
CA GLY A 448 0.44 8.77 8.24
C GLY A 448 0.67 7.50 9.05
N VAL A 449 -0.23 6.55 8.80
CA VAL A 449 -0.13 5.16 9.23
C VAL A 449 0.32 4.30 8.04
N ARG A 450 0.52 3.00 8.27
CA ARG A 450 1.20 2.09 7.33
C ARG A 450 0.40 0.83 7.01
N THR A 451 -0.90 0.86 7.23
CA THR A 451 -1.82 -0.26 6.96
C THR A 451 -3.07 0.29 6.32
N ALA A 452 -3.59 -0.39 5.29
CA ALA A 452 -4.77 0.06 4.56
C ALA A 452 -6.00 0.26 5.46
N TRP A 453 -6.17 -0.59 6.48
CA TRP A 453 -7.29 -0.46 7.43
C TRP A 453 -7.20 0.86 8.21
N HIS A 454 -6.06 1.16 8.85
CA HIS A 454 -5.91 2.40 9.62
C HIS A 454 -5.92 3.64 8.72
N THR A 455 -5.43 3.54 7.47
CA THR A 455 -5.46 4.62 6.48
C THR A 455 -6.89 4.96 6.07
N ALA A 456 -7.72 3.95 5.77
CA ALA A 456 -9.11 4.14 5.35
C ALA A 456 -10.07 4.50 6.50
N ASN A 457 -9.81 4.01 7.72
CA ASN A 457 -10.69 4.19 8.90
C ASN A 457 -10.15 5.23 9.89
N GLY A 458 -9.05 5.92 9.56
CA GLY A 458 -8.45 6.95 10.40
C GLY A 458 -9.28 8.23 10.50
N PRO A 459 -9.06 9.07 11.54
CA PRO A 459 -9.77 10.33 11.70
C PRO A 459 -9.63 11.24 10.47
N ASP A 460 -10.67 12.01 10.17
CA ASP A 460 -10.62 12.97 9.07
C ASP A 460 -9.86 14.24 9.46
N TYR A 461 -8.54 14.15 9.46
CA TYR A 461 -7.64 15.26 9.77
C TYR A 461 -7.70 16.38 8.72
N ALA A 462 -8.07 16.07 7.46
CA ALA A 462 -8.27 17.06 6.42
C ALA A 462 -9.51 17.92 6.69
N ALA A 463 -10.65 17.30 7.03
CA ALA A 463 -11.86 18.01 7.43
C ALA A 463 -11.65 18.83 8.72
N ARG A 464 -10.85 18.32 9.67
CA ARG A 464 -10.44 19.07 10.88
C ARG A 464 -9.57 20.28 10.55
N ALA A 465 -8.62 20.16 9.61
CA ALA A 465 -7.83 21.27 9.11
C ALA A 465 -8.72 22.32 8.42
N ALA A 466 -9.60 21.89 7.51
CA ALA A 466 -10.53 22.75 6.80
C ALA A 466 -11.48 23.51 7.75
N ALA A 467 -11.98 22.85 8.81
CA ALA A 467 -12.81 23.47 9.86
C ALA A 467 -12.05 24.54 10.68
N LEU A 468 -10.72 24.53 10.66
CA LEU A 468 -9.87 25.57 11.26
C LEU A 468 -9.39 26.63 10.23
N GLY A 469 -9.88 26.55 8.98
CA GLY A 469 -9.45 27.41 7.87
C GLY A 469 -8.03 27.14 7.37
N LYS A 470 -7.57 25.88 7.46
CA LYS A 470 -6.18 25.45 7.21
C LYS A 470 -6.09 24.43 6.07
N THR A 471 -5.02 24.48 5.29
CA THR A 471 -4.73 23.48 4.25
C THR A 471 -4.28 22.14 4.84
N TRP A 472 -4.37 21.07 4.06
CA TRP A 472 -3.95 19.73 4.44
C TRP A 472 -2.83 19.16 3.56
N ILE A 473 -1.80 18.57 4.19
CA ILE A 473 -0.81 17.68 3.60
C ILE A 473 -1.20 16.23 3.90
N ALA A 474 -1.66 15.50 2.89
CA ALA A 474 -2.02 14.09 3.01
C ALA A 474 -0.78 13.17 2.89
N PRO A 475 -0.53 12.28 3.86
CA PRO A 475 0.51 11.26 3.73
C PRO A 475 0.09 10.15 2.77
N VAL A 476 1.01 9.78 1.88
CA VAL A 476 0.92 8.59 1.02
C VAL A 476 2.14 7.72 1.30
N SER A 477 1.95 6.42 1.49
CA SER A 477 3.04 5.49 1.86
C SER A 477 2.80 4.10 1.30
N VAL A 478 3.88 3.38 0.95
CA VAL A 478 3.78 1.98 0.52
C VAL A 478 3.70 1.07 1.74
N GLN A 479 4.85 0.87 2.38
CA GLN A 479 5.11 -0.10 3.46
C GLN A 479 5.99 0.55 4.53
N ASP A 480 6.25 -0.18 5.63
CA ASP A 480 7.20 0.25 6.65
C ASP A 480 7.75 -0.95 7.42
N TYR A 481 9.04 -1.25 7.24
CA TYR A 481 9.76 -2.34 7.89
C TYR A 481 11.13 -1.83 8.38
N ARG A 482 11.38 -2.01 9.69
CA ARG A 482 12.52 -1.43 10.41
C ARG A 482 13.37 -2.54 11.04
N PRO A 483 14.31 -3.17 10.31
CA PRO A 483 15.15 -4.25 10.82
C PRO A 483 15.77 -3.94 12.19
N ARG A 484 16.40 -2.76 12.31
CA ARG A 484 17.06 -2.30 13.54
C ARG A 484 16.15 -2.16 14.76
N ALA A 485 14.85 -1.94 14.55
CA ALA A 485 13.89 -1.74 15.64
C ALA A 485 13.05 -2.98 15.95
N GLY A 486 13.13 -4.05 15.13
CA GLY A 486 12.30 -5.25 15.32
C GLY A 486 10.80 -4.99 15.12
N VAL A 487 10.43 -4.01 14.29
CA VAL A 487 9.03 -3.66 14.02
C VAL A 487 8.74 -3.45 12.53
N PHE A 488 7.49 -3.70 12.15
CA PHE A 488 6.90 -3.35 10.87
C PHE A 488 5.40 -3.08 11.02
N ALA A 489 4.77 -2.63 9.94
CA ALA A 489 3.33 -2.66 9.77
C ALA A 489 2.99 -3.42 8.47
N GLU A 490 1.91 -4.20 8.47
CA GLU A 490 1.48 -4.92 7.27
C GLU A 490 0.71 -3.99 6.32
N SER A 491 1.33 -3.66 5.18
CA SER A 491 0.72 -2.82 4.13
C SER A 491 -0.32 -3.58 3.31
N GLY A 492 -0.26 -4.91 3.26
CA GLY A 492 -1.10 -5.76 2.41
C GLY A 492 -0.69 -5.65 0.94
N ASN A 493 0.57 -5.97 0.62
CA ASN A 493 1.20 -5.65 -0.66
C ASN A 493 1.02 -4.13 -0.94
N THR A 494 0.32 -3.73 -2.01
CA THR A 494 0.02 -2.30 -2.31
C THR A 494 -1.30 -1.78 -1.73
N ASP A 495 -2.05 -2.53 -0.92
CA ASP A 495 -3.33 -2.06 -0.35
C ASP A 495 -3.18 -0.72 0.38
N ASN A 496 -2.13 -0.54 1.21
CA ASN A 496 -1.87 0.73 1.91
C ASN A 496 -1.48 1.88 0.96
N LEU A 497 -0.73 1.60 -0.12
CA LEU A 497 -0.41 2.58 -1.15
C LEU A 497 -1.68 3.08 -1.84
N ARG A 498 -2.51 2.15 -2.30
CA ARG A 498 -3.77 2.47 -3.01
C ARG A 498 -4.78 3.15 -2.08
N ALA A 499 -4.87 2.72 -0.82
CA ALA A 499 -5.73 3.33 0.19
C ALA A 499 -5.27 4.76 0.56
N SER A 500 -3.97 5.01 0.69
CA SER A 500 -3.46 6.34 1.07
C SER A 500 -3.56 7.34 -0.09
N TRP A 501 -3.30 6.90 -1.33
CA TRP A 501 -3.61 7.69 -2.53
C TRP A 501 -5.10 8.04 -2.62
N GLN A 502 -5.99 7.05 -2.47
CA GLN A 502 -7.43 7.31 -2.51
C GLN A 502 -7.86 8.28 -1.40
N ARG A 503 -7.31 8.13 -0.18
CA ARG A 503 -7.60 9.04 0.94
C ARG A 503 -7.13 10.47 0.70
N ALA A 504 -5.97 10.67 0.06
CA ALA A 504 -5.47 12.00 -0.32
C ALA A 504 -6.38 12.70 -1.35
N ILE A 505 -6.91 11.93 -2.31
CA ILE A 505 -7.82 12.41 -3.35
C ILE A 505 -9.20 12.72 -2.76
N ASP A 506 -9.81 11.78 -2.03
CA ASP A 506 -11.14 11.92 -1.45
C ASP A 506 -11.22 13.06 -0.42
N SER A 507 -10.14 13.28 0.34
CA SER A 507 -10.06 14.38 1.31
C SER A 507 -9.87 15.76 0.68
N SER A 508 -9.72 15.86 -0.64
CA SER A 508 -9.44 17.11 -1.36
C SER A 508 -8.25 17.88 -0.77
N ALA A 509 -7.18 17.14 -0.41
CA ALA A 509 -5.96 17.72 0.13
C ALA A 509 -5.32 18.69 -0.88
N GLN A 510 -4.67 19.76 -0.38
CA GLN A 510 -3.93 20.69 -1.23
C GLN A 510 -2.56 20.10 -1.57
N TYR A 511 -1.94 19.40 -0.61
CA TYR A 511 -0.64 18.80 -0.80
C TYR A 511 -0.65 17.31 -0.47
N VAL A 512 0.19 16.56 -1.17
CA VAL A 512 0.56 15.18 -0.82
C VAL A 512 2.01 15.17 -0.35
N GLN A 513 2.30 14.33 0.63
CA GLN A 513 3.66 13.94 0.97
C GLN A 513 3.82 12.43 0.80
N LEU A 514 4.65 12.01 -0.15
CA LEU A 514 5.12 10.63 -0.23
C LEU A 514 6.10 10.38 0.92
N VAL A 515 5.79 9.39 1.74
CA VAL A 515 6.57 8.95 2.90
C VAL A 515 7.16 7.59 2.55
N THR A 516 8.39 7.51 2.02
CA THR A 516 9.37 8.59 1.76
C THR A 516 9.95 8.49 0.35
N TRP A 517 10.75 9.47 -0.11
CA TRP A 517 11.55 9.26 -1.32
C TRP A 517 12.54 8.10 -1.09
N ASN A 518 13.39 8.19 -0.07
CA ASN A 518 14.60 7.36 0.04
C ASN A 518 14.98 6.93 1.48
N ASP A 519 14.05 6.81 2.44
CA ASP A 519 14.36 6.19 3.74
C ASP A 519 14.25 4.66 3.69
N TYR A 520 15.32 4.05 3.20
CA TYR A 520 15.56 2.61 3.19
C TYR A 520 15.64 1.98 4.60
N SER A 521 15.90 2.76 5.66
CA SER A 521 15.99 2.22 7.03
C SER A 521 14.62 1.96 7.66
N GLU A 522 13.58 2.56 7.07
CA GLU A 522 12.18 2.26 7.32
C GLU A 522 11.55 1.41 6.19
N SER A 523 12.31 1.05 5.15
CA SER A 523 11.82 0.42 3.90
C SER A 523 10.68 1.19 3.21
N THR A 524 10.59 2.51 3.43
CA THR A 524 9.46 3.36 3.00
C THR A 524 9.62 3.98 1.62
N GLN A 525 10.73 3.71 0.93
CA GLN A 525 11.14 4.39 -0.28
C GLN A 525 10.12 4.28 -1.44
N PHE A 526 10.03 5.37 -2.21
CA PHE A 526 9.45 5.42 -3.55
C PHE A 526 10.52 5.57 -4.63
N ALA A 527 11.75 5.98 -4.26
CA ALA A 527 12.87 6.11 -5.19
C ALA A 527 13.22 4.75 -5.83
N PRO A 528 13.64 4.70 -7.11
CA PRO A 528 13.97 3.44 -7.76
C PRO A 528 15.13 2.72 -7.07
N SER A 529 14.91 1.43 -6.81
CA SER A 529 15.72 0.64 -5.89
C SER A 529 16.30 -0.63 -6.52
N ALA A 530 16.87 -1.53 -5.70
CA ALA A 530 17.32 -2.85 -6.12
C ALA A 530 16.21 -3.91 -6.02
N ASP A 531 15.22 -3.72 -5.13
CA ASP A 531 14.17 -4.69 -4.83
C ASP A 531 12.82 -4.41 -5.53
N HIS A 532 12.58 -3.18 -6.01
CA HIS A 532 11.34 -2.85 -6.72
C HIS A 532 11.47 -1.96 -7.98
N GLY A 533 12.64 -1.37 -8.25
CA GLY A 533 12.80 -0.41 -9.35
C GLY A 533 11.76 0.72 -9.31
N ASP A 534 11.25 1.14 -10.46
CA ASP A 534 10.20 2.18 -10.56
C ASP A 534 8.77 1.70 -10.17
N THR A 535 8.56 0.43 -9.79
CA THR A 535 7.22 -0.18 -9.62
C THR A 535 6.26 0.63 -8.73
N PHE A 536 6.73 1.17 -7.60
CA PHE A 536 5.87 1.97 -6.70
C PHE A 536 5.58 3.39 -7.23
N LEU A 537 6.42 3.92 -8.13
CA LEU A 537 6.16 5.16 -8.87
C LEU A 537 5.14 4.90 -9.99
N ASP A 538 5.30 3.82 -10.75
CA ASP A 538 4.39 3.44 -11.84
C ASP A 538 2.97 3.16 -11.33
N ILE A 539 2.84 2.41 -10.23
CA ILE A 539 1.54 2.17 -9.57
C ILE A 539 0.95 3.48 -9.00
N SER A 540 1.80 4.43 -8.61
CA SER A 540 1.36 5.75 -8.13
C SER A 540 0.97 6.71 -9.24
N ARG A 541 1.56 6.60 -10.44
CA ARG A 541 1.43 7.61 -11.51
C ARG A 541 -0.04 7.94 -11.85
N PRO A 542 -0.96 6.97 -12.05
CA PRO A 542 -2.36 7.27 -12.34
C PRO A 542 -3.19 7.77 -11.14
N TYR A 543 -2.57 7.91 -9.97
CA TYR A 543 -3.12 8.62 -8.79
C TYR A 543 -2.51 10.01 -8.64
N VAL A 544 -1.22 10.22 -8.95
CA VAL A 544 -0.60 11.55 -9.12
C VAL A 544 -1.40 12.37 -10.13
N ASP A 545 -1.63 11.80 -11.31
CA ASP A 545 -2.40 12.44 -12.39
C ASP A 545 -3.86 12.74 -12.00
N TRP A 546 -4.47 11.90 -11.17
CA TRP A 546 -5.81 12.15 -10.61
C TRP A 546 -5.77 13.29 -9.59
N PHE A 547 -4.80 13.27 -8.67
CA PHE A 547 -4.65 14.29 -7.66
C PHE A 547 -4.47 15.68 -8.27
N HIS A 548 -3.58 15.82 -9.27
CA HIS A 548 -3.32 17.07 -10.00
C HIS A 548 -4.48 17.59 -10.87
N SER A 549 -5.27 16.71 -11.49
CA SER A 549 -6.35 17.12 -12.41
C SER A 549 -7.76 17.09 -11.77
N GLY A 550 -7.87 16.62 -10.54
CA GLY A 550 -9.14 16.32 -9.86
C GLY A 550 -9.94 15.16 -10.48
N THR A 551 -9.55 14.67 -11.67
CA THR A 551 -10.33 13.74 -12.50
C THR A 551 -9.60 12.42 -12.67
N GLN A 552 -10.28 11.28 -12.51
CA GLN A 552 -9.63 9.97 -12.64
C GLN A 552 -9.17 9.75 -14.09
N PRO A 553 -7.86 9.59 -14.38
CA PRO A 553 -7.39 9.40 -15.73
C PRO A 553 -7.73 8.00 -16.25
N ARG A 554 -8.16 7.95 -17.52
CA ARG A 554 -8.40 6.71 -18.26
C ARG A 554 -7.10 5.94 -18.45
N VAL A 555 -7.18 4.62 -18.46
CA VAL A 555 -6.05 3.76 -18.85
C VAL A 555 -5.90 3.79 -20.37
N THR A 556 -4.71 4.18 -20.84
CA THR A 556 -4.37 4.34 -22.27
C THR A 556 -3.37 3.30 -22.79
N GLN A 557 -2.73 2.55 -21.90
CA GLN A 557 -1.76 1.49 -22.20
C GLN A 557 -2.07 0.26 -21.33
N ASP A 558 -1.86 -0.95 -21.86
CA ASP A 558 -1.89 -2.16 -21.04
C ASP A 558 -0.60 -2.25 -20.22
N GLN A 559 -0.74 -2.35 -18.90
CA GLN A 559 0.36 -2.41 -17.94
C GLN A 559 0.06 -3.45 -16.86
N ALA A 560 1.10 -4.10 -16.34
CA ALA A 560 1.01 -5.02 -15.22
C ALA A 560 2.17 -4.81 -14.26
N PHE A 561 1.94 -5.12 -12.99
CA PHE A 561 2.92 -5.06 -11.92
C PHE A 561 2.78 -6.30 -11.04
N LEU A 562 3.91 -6.89 -10.64
CA LEU A 562 3.96 -7.93 -9.61
C LEU A 562 4.52 -7.33 -8.33
N VAL A 563 3.86 -7.56 -7.20
CA VAL A 563 4.32 -7.14 -5.88
C VAL A 563 4.22 -8.30 -4.89
N HIS A 564 5.34 -8.72 -4.29
CA HIS A 564 5.40 -9.90 -3.41
C HIS A 564 6.59 -9.89 -2.46
N ARG A 565 6.60 -10.77 -1.46
CA ARG A 565 7.78 -11.04 -0.63
C ARG A 565 8.70 -12.07 -1.26
N THR A 566 9.99 -12.05 -0.92
CA THR A 566 10.99 -13.09 -1.28
C THR A 566 11.02 -14.27 -0.31
N GLN A 567 10.24 -14.21 0.75
CA GLN A 567 10.12 -15.25 1.77
C GLN A 567 8.72 -15.24 2.38
N PHE A 568 8.31 -16.35 2.99
CA PHE A 568 7.14 -16.35 3.87
C PHE A 568 7.42 -15.50 5.11
N ALA A 569 6.41 -14.79 5.63
CA ALA A 569 6.54 -13.98 6.83
C ALA A 569 6.87 -14.82 8.09
N ALA A 570 6.49 -16.10 8.08
CA ALA A 570 6.82 -17.11 9.10
C ALA A 570 8.08 -17.94 8.80
N ALA A 571 8.83 -17.62 7.73
CA ALA A 571 10.09 -18.30 7.43
C ALA A 571 11.12 -18.06 8.55
N LYS A 572 11.99 -19.05 8.79
CA LYS A 572 13.06 -18.96 9.79
C LYS A 572 14.38 -18.64 9.10
N PRO A 573 14.97 -17.45 9.32
CA PRO A 573 16.25 -17.11 8.73
C PRO A 573 17.39 -18.01 9.25
N THR A 574 18.42 -18.23 8.42
CA THR A 574 19.57 -19.05 8.82
C THR A 574 20.57 -18.28 9.69
N LEU A 575 20.64 -16.95 9.59
CA LEU A 575 21.40 -16.10 10.50
C LEU A 575 20.54 -15.70 11.70
N ALA A 576 21.07 -15.88 12.93
CA ALA A 576 20.40 -15.44 14.15
C ALA A 576 20.48 -13.91 14.31
N HIS A 577 19.33 -13.24 14.36
CA HIS A 577 19.20 -11.80 14.55
C HIS A 577 17.81 -11.44 15.10
N LEU A 578 17.59 -10.16 15.43
CA LEU A 578 16.30 -9.60 15.83
C LEU A 578 15.27 -9.74 14.70
N LEU A 579 14.27 -10.61 14.92
CA LEU A 579 13.10 -10.73 14.05
C LEU A 579 12.07 -9.65 14.39
N ALA A 580 11.39 -9.13 13.39
CA ALA A 580 10.44 -8.05 13.56
C ALA A 580 8.99 -8.52 13.83
N THR A 581 8.23 -7.64 14.48
CA THR A 581 6.83 -7.86 14.87
C THR A 581 5.91 -6.78 14.26
N PRO A 582 4.64 -7.09 13.96
CA PRO A 582 3.71 -6.17 13.29
C PRO A 582 3.12 -5.12 14.26
N THR A 583 3.98 -4.44 15.01
CA THR A 583 3.65 -3.59 16.16
C THR A 583 3.93 -2.10 15.94
N LEU A 584 4.44 -1.72 14.75
CA LEU A 584 4.74 -0.34 14.42
C LEU A 584 3.48 0.54 14.54
N GLY A 585 3.61 1.70 15.19
CA GLY A 585 2.50 2.62 15.42
C GLY A 585 1.35 2.05 16.27
N GLY A 586 1.55 0.91 16.96
CA GLY A 586 0.51 0.21 17.70
C GLY A 586 -0.39 -0.70 16.87
N THR A 587 0.01 -1.02 15.63
CA THR A 587 -0.70 -2.00 14.78
C THR A 587 -0.65 -3.42 15.37
N SER A 588 -1.49 -4.34 14.85
CA SER A 588 -1.37 -5.77 15.19
C SER A 588 -1.82 -6.70 14.04
N GLY A 589 -1.63 -6.25 12.81
CA GLY A 589 -2.02 -6.99 11.60
C GLY A 589 -1.23 -8.30 11.45
N SER A 590 -1.93 -9.39 11.14
CA SER A 590 -1.28 -10.63 10.75
C SER A 590 -0.69 -10.48 9.33
N PRO A 591 0.56 -10.87 9.09
CA PRO A 591 1.17 -10.72 7.77
C PRO A 591 0.47 -11.52 6.66
N THR A 592 0.55 -11.00 5.43
CA THR A 592 0.03 -11.65 4.23
C THR A 592 1.14 -12.33 3.44
N ASP A 593 1.02 -13.65 3.27
CA ASP A 593 1.84 -14.44 2.37
C ASP A 593 1.14 -14.56 1.00
N GLU A 594 1.06 -13.43 0.28
CA GLU A 594 0.39 -13.31 -1.01
C GLU A 594 1.26 -12.62 -2.09
N VAL A 595 1.10 -13.04 -3.34
CA VAL A 595 1.58 -12.33 -4.53
C VAL A 595 0.43 -11.49 -5.07
N GLU A 596 0.62 -10.18 -5.19
CA GLU A 596 -0.31 -9.25 -5.83
C GLU A 596 0.08 -9.03 -7.30
N ALA A 597 -0.91 -9.09 -8.19
CA ALA A 597 -0.82 -8.63 -9.56
C ALA A 597 -1.76 -7.43 -9.74
N VAL A 598 -1.17 -6.23 -9.86
CA VAL A 598 -1.89 -5.00 -10.20
C VAL A 598 -1.86 -4.87 -11.73
N VAL A 599 -3.01 -4.63 -12.36
CA VAL A 599 -3.09 -4.48 -13.82
C VAL A 599 -3.91 -3.25 -14.21
N TYR A 600 -3.41 -2.50 -15.19
CA TYR A 600 -4.12 -1.40 -15.84
C TYR A 600 -4.35 -1.83 -17.29
N LEU A 601 -5.61 -1.96 -17.70
CA LEU A 601 -5.99 -2.52 -19.00
C LEU A 601 -6.82 -1.54 -19.83
N THR A 602 -6.46 -1.38 -21.10
CA THR A 602 -7.19 -0.57 -22.10
C THR A 602 -8.55 -1.19 -22.46
N SER A 603 -8.60 -2.51 -22.50
CA SER A 603 -9.76 -3.33 -22.82
C SER A 603 -9.66 -4.68 -22.08
N PRO A 604 -10.77 -5.43 -21.87
CA PRO A 604 -10.74 -6.66 -21.11
C PRO A 604 -9.69 -7.66 -21.59
N ALA A 605 -9.09 -8.39 -20.64
CA ALA A 605 -8.06 -9.37 -20.91
C ALA A 605 -8.08 -10.49 -19.84
N VAL A 606 -7.30 -11.54 -20.09
CA VAL A 606 -7.05 -12.63 -19.15
C VAL A 606 -5.75 -12.32 -18.42
N VAL A 607 -5.75 -12.36 -17.09
CA VAL A 607 -4.53 -12.28 -16.28
C VAL A 607 -4.23 -13.68 -15.74
N THR A 608 -3.04 -14.22 -16.03
CA THR A 608 -2.56 -15.46 -15.40
C THR A 608 -1.42 -15.11 -14.47
N VAL A 609 -1.50 -15.50 -13.20
CA VAL A 609 -0.42 -15.35 -12.21
C VAL A 609 0.11 -16.74 -11.86
N THR A 610 1.41 -16.96 -12.01
CA THR A 610 2.08 -18.25 -11.72
C THR A 610 3.06 -18.09 -10.58
N VAL A 611 2.89 -18.89 -9.52
CA VAL A 611 3.72 -18.84 -8.31
C VAL A 611 4.11 -20.26 -7.92
N GLY A 612 5.41 -20.55 -7.79
CA GLY A 612 5.89 -21.89 -7.46
C GLY A 612 5.38 -22.98 -8.40
N GLY A 613 5.23 -22.66 -9.70
CA GLY A 613 4.65 -23.55 -10.72
C GLY A 613 3.12 -23.69 -10.70
N THR A 614 2.42 -23.10 -9.74
CA THR A 614 0.94 -23.08 -9.70
C THR A 614 0.41 -21.85 -10.43
N SER A 615 -0.29 -22.03 -11.55
CA SER A 615 -0.94 -20.94 -12.29
C SER A 615 -2.40 -20.74 -11.86
N THR A 616 -2.78 -19.49 -11.59
CA THR A 616 -4.17 -19.06 -11.36
C THR A 616 -4.58 -18.07 -12.44
N ARG A 617 -5.79 -18.23 -12.99
CA ARG A 617 -6.32 -17.41 -14.08
C ARG A 617 -7.47 -16.53 -13.59
N PHE A 618 -7.43 -15.25 -13.98
CA PHE A 618 -8.45 -14.25 -13.73
C PHE A 618 -8.91 -13.64 -15.06
N ASP A 619 -10.18 -13.26 -15.13
CA ASP A 619 -10.73 -12.49 -16.24
C ASP A 619 -10.90 -11.03 -15.79
N ALA A 620 -10.15 -10.13 -16.41
CA ALA A 620 -10.02 -8.75 -15.99
C ALA A 620 -10.77 -7.79 -16.92
N PRO A 621 -11.54 -6.81 -16.38
CA PRO A 621 -12.17 -5.76 -17.16
C PRO A 621 -11.14 -4.73 -17.65
N ALA A 622 -11.60 -3.80 -18.50
CA ALA A 622 -10.87 -2.55 -18.74
C ALA A 622 -10.79 -1.70 -17.45
N GLY A 623 -9.79 -0.81 -17.37
CA GLY A 623 -9.51 0.00 -16.20
C GLY A 623 -8.47 -0.64 -15.29
N ARG A 624 -8.52 -0.34 -13.99
CA ARG A 624 -7.55 -0.80 -12.99
C ARG A 624 -8.13 -1.98 -12.22
N SER A 625 -7.39 -3.07 -12.11
CA SER A 625 -7.78 -4.28 -11.35
C SER A 625 -6.61 -4.80 -10.53
N VAL A 626 -6.93 -5.56 -9.48
CA VAL A 626 -5.97 -6.15 -8.55
C VAL A 626 -6.38 -7.58 -8.27
N TYR A 627 -5.42 -8.49 -8.30
CA TYR A 627 -5.60 -9.91 -8.01
C TYR A 627 -4.51 -10.39 -7.06
N THR A 628 -4.87 -11.15 -6.04
CA THR A 628 -3.88 -11.83 -5.19
C THR A 628 -3.99 -13.35 -5.30
N VAL A 629 -2.85 -14.01 -5.12
CA VAL A 629 -2.73 -15.47 -5.04
C VAL A 629 -1.80 -15.85 -3.88
N PRO A 630 -1.95 -17.03 -3.26
CA PRO A 630 -1.06 -17.46 -2.18
C PRO A 630 0.41 -17.54 -2.62
N LEU A 631 1.31 -17.04 -1.78
CA LEU A 631 2.76 -17.13 -1.96
C LEU A 631 3.20 -18.61 -1.93
N ARG A 632 4.17 -18.96 -2.77
CA ARG A 632 4.75 -20.31 -2.87
C ARG A 632 6.25 -20.19 -3.19
N ALA A 633 7.07 -21.05 -2.59
CA ALA A 633 8.50 -21.15 -2.90
C ALA A 633 8.74 -21.37 -4.41
N GLY A 634 9.79 -20.76 -4.95
CA GLY A 634 10.16 -20.82 -6.37
C GLY A 634 9.98 -19.51 -7.13
N ALA A 635 9.66 -19.60 -8.42
CA ALA A 635 9.53 -18.43 -9.31
C ALA A 635 8.14 -17.80 -9.24
N VAL A 636 8.08 -16.49 -9.53
CA VAL A 636 6.85 -15.69 -9.64
C VAL A 636 6.78 -15.07 -11.04
N SER A 637 5.65 -15.17 -11.72
CA SER A 637 5.45 -14.57 -13.05
C SER A 637 3.97 -14.26 -13.32
N ALA A 638 3.72 -13.40 -14.30
CA ALA A 638 2.36 -13.10 -14.77
C ALA A 638 2.30 -12.89 -16.28
N THR A 639 1.17 -13.20 -16.91
CA THR A 639 0.86 -12.84 -18.29
C THR A 639 -0.48 -12.12 -18.37
N VAL A 640 -0.58 -11.16 -19.28
CA VAL A 640 -1.84 -10.57 -19.71
C VAL A 640 -2.09 -11.01 -21.15
N GLU A 641 -3.24 -11.64 -21.40
CA GLU A 641 -3.57 -12.28 -22.67
C GLU A 641 -4.92 -11.80 -23.22
N ARG A 642 -4.93 -11.42 -24.50
CA ARG A 642 -6.13 -10.98 -25.22
C ARG A 642 -6.23 -11.73 -26.54
N SER A 643 -7.37 -12.38 -26.78
CA SER A 643 -7.62 -13.20 -27.99
C SER A 643 -6.50 -14.23 -28.28
N GLY A 644 -5.97 -14.88 -27.23
CA GLY A 644 -4.89 -15.87 -27.34
C GLY A 644 -3.48 -15.30 -27.53
N LYS A 645 -3.31 -13.98 -27.62
CA LYS A 645 -2.00 -13.31 -27.70
C LYS A 645 -1.62 -12.72 -26.36
N LYS A 646 -0.37 -12.93 -25.91
CA LYS A 646 0.21 -12.22 -24.77
C LYS A 646 0.44 -10.75 -25.17
N VAL A 647 -0.12 -9.83 -24.39
CA VAL A 647 0.07 -8.37 -24.56
C VAL A 647 1.01 -7.80 -23.51
N VAL A 648 1.11 -8.44 -22.33
CA VAL A 648 2.12 -8.17 -21.31
C VAL A 648 2.64 -9.52 -20.77
N SER A 649 3.90 -9.60 -20.38
CA SER A 649 4.48 -10.77 -19.69
C SER A 649 5.58 -10.32 -18.74
N LEU A 650 5.49 -10.79 -17.49
CA LEU A 650 6.42 -10.48 -16.41
C LEU A 650 6.98 -11.77 -15.83
N THR A 651 8.27 -11.77 -15.51
CA THR A 651 8.89 -12.79 -14.64
C THR A 651 9.69 -12.05 -13.59
N SER A 652 9.43 -12.34 -12.32
CA SER A 652 10.19 -11.75 -11.22
C SER A 652 11.60 -12.33 -11.19
N PRO A 653 12.66 -11.50 -11.12
CA PRO A 653 14.01 -12.00 -10.87
C PRO A 653 14.13 -12.56 -9.45
N TYR A 654 13.30 -12.07 -8.53
CA TYR A 654 13.30 -12.45 -7.13
C TYR A 654 12.50 -13.74 -6.90
N ARG A 655 13.16 -14.79 -6.41
CA ARG A 655 12.54 -16.08 -6.09
C ARG A 655 12.13 -16.14 -4.62
N VAL A 656 11.02 -16.81 -4.36
CA VAL A 656 10.53 -17.07 -2.99
C VAL A 656 11.31 -18.23 -2.38
N THR A 657 11.82 -18.06 -1.16
CA THR A 657 12.55 -19.09 -0.39
C THR A 657 11.90 -19.37 0.97
N ASP A 658 11.92 -20.64 1.39
CA ASP A 658 11.57 -21.08 2.75
C ASP A 658 12.72 -20.89 3.75
N LYS A 659 13.94 -20.62 3.25
CA LYS A 659 15.19 -20.55 4.00
C LYS A 659 15.97 -19.28 3.62
N PRO A 660 15.48 -18.09 4.00
CA PRO A 660 16.20 -16.83 3.80
C PRO A 660 17.43 -16.76 4.71
N GLN A 661 18.42 -15.91 4.39
CA GLN A 661 19.59 -15.71 5.26
C GLN A 661 19.25 -14.80 6.44
N VAL A 662 18.69 -13.63 6.15
CA VAL A 662 18.15 -12.66 7.11
C VAL A 662 16.64 -12.54 6.90
N GLN A 663 15.88 -12.09 7.89
CA GLN A 663 14.47 -11.82 7.67
C GLN A 663 14.33 -10.61 6.77
N ASP A 664 13.52 -10.71 5.73
CA ASP A 664 12.92 -9.55 5.07
C ASP A 664 11.39 -9.68 4.99
N LEU A 665 10.71 -8.59 5.35
CA LEU A 665 9.25 -8.45 5.30
C LEU A 665 8.81 -7.33 4.34
N SER A 666 9.76 -6.69 3.64
CA SER A 666 9.51 -5.76 2.55
C SER A 666 8.85 -6.47 1.35
N TYR A 667 8.15 -5.70 0.54
CA TYR A 667 7.59 -6.10 -0.73
C TYR A 667 8.49 -5.66 -1.88
N TYR A 668 8.87 -6.66 -2.68
CA TYR A 668 9.58 -6.53 -3.94
C TYR A 668 8.60 -6.18 -5.05
N GLY A 669 9.07 -5.49 -6.08
CA GLY A 669 8.24 -4.98 -7.19
C GLY A 669 8.84 -5.27 -8.56
N VAL A 670 7.97 -5.54 -9.55
CA VAL A 670 8.37 -5.71 -10.95
C VAL A 670 7.36 -5.04 -11.86
N SER A 671 7.82 -4.11 -12.71
CA SER A 671 7.00 -3.34 -13.66
C SER A 671 7.01 -3.97 -15.06
N SER A 672 5.98 -3.66 -15.86
CA SER A 672 5.96 -3.94 -17.30
C SER A 672 6.49 -2.79 -18.16
N LEU A 673 6.98 -1.71 -17.55
CA LEU A 673 7.44 -0.50 -18.24
C LEU A 673 8.97 -0.41 -18.36
N GLY A 674 9.71 -1.08 -17.47
CA GLY A 674 11.17 -1.16 -17.42
C GLY A 674 11.62 -2.16 -16.36
#